data_AF-A0A176WJ22-F1
#
_entry.id   AF-A0A176WJ22-F1
#
_cell.length_a   1.000
_cell.length_b   1.000
_cell.length_c   1.000
_cell.angle_alpha   90.00
_cell.angle_beta   90.00
_cell.angle_gamma   90.00
#
_symmetry.space_group_name_H-M   'P 1'
#
loop_
_entity.id
_entity.type
_entity.pdbx_description
1 polymer ?
#
loop_
_entity_poly.entity_id
_entity_poly.type
_entity_poly.pdbx_seq_one_letter_code
_entity_poly.pdbx_strand_id
1 'polypeptide(L)'
;MAVMSEYLWFVIVGAFVAFAFGWGNGANDLANGFATSVGSKTLTMGQAVLIAVVFDFLGAILLGRVVTSTIASGVADLNSFLGNPEVYAYGMICACTAGSFWLAVASRVGINVSGTHFIVGGIVAFSLIWDGKDAIIWAERDNSIDAFPYKGVISIVTSWILSPILAAAGSGLLFLALRTMVLRRKNAHRVAFWTLPPVVFFTVFVNMYFIFTKGAKKQMDKDGIHWSYSKTAWISAVIGAGAAVISAVTVVPFLYKKMNALFDSDGNRINMIEGVPGVSAGDEKPSKTVESDEKAPRSIGSKIWGVISHGWTQDIHDVVNTNQTVGDIHRHAEVFEPRVEYAFMYLQVFSAICVIFSHGAGEVGYAAGPMSIILQVYEDGMLTKNVQPKMWVVVFGGLALISGLATYGYHTMRTMGVKLVKITPTRGFCAELATAMVVMVASQYGLPQSGSLVIVGAIVGVGVVEGSQGVNWKQFGLQVVGWAFSTLVVGLTVAALFAQGLYAPSAIDSKAINEYKVEIAGINTAWYKEFNTTLQSYREASAAGALDRLPNATWTELNATLHKHAKAAKDLGDFKKYAAKKPSAYINSLNTLFALYQENSILTIGQNDVFNGSLTCNNNIIADIRNGTRTACVAPKLADPGTAFK
;
A
#
# COMPACT_ATOMS: atom_id res chain seq x y z
N MET A 1 -27.96 5.82 2.86
CA MET A 1 -27.51 5.35 1.53
C MET A 1 -26.11 5.90 1.32
N ALA A 2 -25.22 5.14 0.70
CA ALA A 2 -23.86 5.60 0.41
C ALA A 2 -23.91 6.85 -0.48
N VAL A 3 -23.02 7.83 -0.25
CA VAL A 3 -22.98 9.07 -1.03
C VAL A 3 -22.68 8.78 -2.50
N MET A 4 -21.80 7.81 -2.79
CA MET A 4 -21.41 7.46 -4.16
C MET A 4 -21.81 6.02 -4.52
N SER A 5 -23.11 5.77 -4.57
CA SER A 5 -23.70 4.43 -4.74
C SER A 5 -23.27 3.69 -6.01
N GLU A 6 -22.94 4.43 -7.07
CA GLU A 6 -22.45 3.97 -8.36
C GLU A 6 -21.07 3.28 -8.28
N TYR A 7 -20.29 3.57 -7.24
CA TYR A 7 -18.99 2.93 -6.99
C TYR A 7 -19.06 1.74 -6.03
N LEU A 8 -20.22 1.10 -5.86
CA LEU A 8 -20.33 -0.15 -5.06
C LEU A 8 -19.31 -1.21 -5.52
N TRP A 9 -19.03 -1.27 -6.82
CA TRP A 9 -18.04 -2.19 -7.37
C TRP A 9 -16.62 -1.92 -6.86
N PHE A 10 -16.26 -0.67 -6.51
CA PHE A 10 -14.98 -0.37 -5.85
C PHE A 10 -14.88 -1.11 -4.52
N VAL A 11 -15.94 -1.14 -3.72
CA VAL A 11 -15.95 -1.84 -2.43
C VAL A 11 -15.80 -3.36 -2.63
N ILE A 12 -16.52 -3.93 -3.60
CA ILE A 12 -16.49 -5.37 -3.85
C ILE A 12 -15.12 -5.79 -4.40
N VAL A 13 -14.66 -5.18 -5.48
CA VAL A 13 -13.35 -5.48 -6.09
C VAL A 13 -12.22 -5.12 -5.13
N GLY A 14 -12.33 -3.95 -4.50
CA GLY A 14 -11.42 -3.45 -3.47
C GLY A 14 -11.22 -4.45 -2.33
N ALA A 15 -12.29 -5.06 -1.83
CA ALA A 15 -12.20 -6.11 -0.83
C ALA A 15 -11.37 -7.30 -1.36
N PHE A 16 -11.69 -7.85 -2.53
CA PHE A 16 -10.94 -8.98 -3.07
C PHE A 16 -9.46 -8.69 -3.25
N VAL A 17 -9.11 -7.52 -3.82
CA VAL A 17 -7.70 -7.17 -4.07
C VAL A 17 -6.97 -6.77 -2.80
N ALA A 18 -7.63 -6.13 -1.83
CA ALA A 18 -7.05 -5.84 -0.52
C ALA A 18 -6.79 -7.14 0.27
N PHE A 19 -7.72 -8.11 0.19
CA PHE A 19 -7.49 -9.45 0.77
C PHE A 19 -6.32 -10.15 0.08
N ALA A 20 -6.28 -10.15 -1.26
CA ALA A 20 -5.20 -10.77 -2.01
C ALA A 20 -3.84 -10.11 -1.69
N PHE A 21 -3.83 -8.80 -1.44
CA PHE A 21 -2.62 -8.09 -1.07
C PHE A 21 -2.20 -8.44 0.35
N GLY A 22 -3.15 -8.50 1.29
CA GLY A 22 -2.91 -9.01 2.64
C GLY A 22 -2.40 -10.45 2.64
N TRP A 23 -2.98 -11.33 1.82
CA TRP A 23 -2.52 -12.71 1.62
C TRP A 23 -1.10 -12.76 1.04
N GLY A 24 -0.79 -11.95 0.03
CA GLY A 24 0.55 -11.87 -0.56
C GLY A 24 1.61 -11.41 0.45
N ASN A 25 1.28 -10.41 1.27
CA ASN A 25 2.13 -9.98 2.38
C ASN A 25 2.26 -11.07 3.44
N GLY A 26 1.18 -11.82 3.69
CA GLY A 26 1.20 -12.97 4.55
C GLY A 26 2.16 -14.08 4.10
N ALA A 27 2.14 -14.37 2.80
CA ALA A 27 3.02 -15.36 2.19
C ALA A 27 4.49 -14.92 2.14
N ASN A 28 4.76 -13.63 2.00
CA ASN A 28 6.11 -13.12 1.88
C ASN A 28 6.69 -12.68 3.23
N ASP A 29 6.02 -11.74 3.89
CA ASP A 29 6.57 -10.95 4.99
C ASP A 29 6.44 -11.65 6.36
N LEU A 30 5.46 -12.55 6.59
CA LEU A 30 5.42 -13.29 7.87
C LEU A 30 6.62 -14.24 8.05
N ALA A 31 7.36 -14.54 6.98
CA ALA A 31 8.65 -15.21 7.08
C ALA A 31 9.67 -14.38 7.87
N ASN A 32 9.53 -13.05 7.95
CA ASN A 32 10.44 -12.18 8.70
C ASN A 32 10.46 -12.49 10.20
N GLY A 33 9.34 -12.95 10.77
CA GLY A 33 9.24 -13.31 12.19
C GLY A 33 9.60 -14.76 12.50
N PHE A 34 9.43 -15.68 11.53
CA PHE A 34 9.56 -17.12 11.79
C PHE A 34 10.65 -17.85 11.00
N ALA A 35 11.18 -17.28 9.92
CA ALA A 35 12.15 -18.00 9.08
C ALA A 35 13.40 -18.42 9.84
N THR A 36 13.87 -17.60 10.79
CA THR A 36 14.98 -17.91 11.68
C THR A 36 14.64 -19.05 12.65
N SER A 37 13.44 -19.04 13.21
CA SER A 37 12.96 -20.05 14.18
C SER A 37 12.66 -21.40 13.51
N VAL A 38 12.10 -21.38 12.30
CA VAL A 38 11.87 -22.60 11.52
C VAL A 38 13.19 -23.09 10.90
N GLY A 39 14.01 -22.18 10.38
CA GLY A 39 15.34 -22.49 9.81
C GLY A 39 16.29 -23.15 10.80
N SER A 40 16.27 -22.73 12.06
CA SER A 40 17.02 -23.36 13.17
C SER A 40 16.43 -24.68 13.67
N LYS A 41 15.27 -25.12 13.14
CA LYS A 41 14.49 -26.26 13.63
C LYS A 41 14.00 -26.09 15.08
N THR A 42 13.90 -24.85 15.55
CA THR A 42 13.30 -24.52 16.85
C THR A 42 11.79 -24.67 16.80
N LEU A 43 11.17 -24.27 15.68
CA LEU A 43 9.75 -24.46 15.40
C LEU A 43 9.56 -25.24 14.11
N THR A 44 8.49 -26.01 14.02
CA THR A 44 8.01 -26.53 12.73
C THR A 44 7.19 -25.47 11.99
N MET A 45 7.03 -25.63 10.67
CA MET A 45 6.16 -24.76 9.87
C MET A 45 4.75 -24.65 10.47
N GLY A 46 4.13 -25.78 10.83
CA GLY A 46 2.80 -25.78 11.44
C GLY A 46 2.74 -25.09 12.81
N GLN A 47 3.78 -25.23 13.65
CA GLN A 47 3.86 -24.51 14.92
C GLN A 47 3.99 -22.99 14.72
N ALA A 48 4.82 -22.57 13.75
CA ALA A 48 4.94 -21.16 13.40
C ALA A 48 3.60 -20.56 12.95
N VAL A 49 2.83 -21.29 12.12
CA VAL A 49 1.49 -20.85 11.70
C VAL A 49 0.53 -20.75 12.89
N LEU A 50 0.52 -21.73 13.80
CA LEU A 50 -0.34 -21.65 15.00
C LEU A 50 0.00 -20.45 15.89
N ILE A 51 1.29 -20.17 16.07
CA ILE A 51 1.73 -19.00 16.84
C ILE A 51 1.31 -17.72 16.11
N ALA A 52 1.45 -17.65 14.78
CA ALA A 52 1.00 -16.51 13.98
C ALA A 52 -0.50 -16.27 14.13
N VAL A 53 -1.33 -17.32 14.02
CA VAL A 53 -2.80 -17.22 14.18
C VAL A 53 -3.18 -16.54 15.50
N VAL A 54 -2.42 -16.78 16.57
CA VAL A 54 -2.68 -16.15 17.87
C VAL A 54 -2.05 -14.76 17.92
N PHE A 55 -0.74 -14.66 17.80
CA PHE A 55 -0.02 -13.42 18.14
C PHE A 55 -0.01 -12.39 17.02
N ASP A 56 0.07 -12.79 15.74
CA ASP A 56 -0.05 -11.85 14.61
C ASP A 56 -1.47 -11.27 14.57
N PHE A 57 -2.49 -12.13 14.74
CA PHE A 57 -3.88 -11.70 14.78
C PHE A 57 -4.18 -10.77 15.96
N LEU A 58 -3.68 -11.09 17.16
CA LEU A 58 -3.81 -10.24 18.33
C LEU A 58 -3.12 -8.88 18.10
N GLY A 59 -1.93 -8.87 17.52
CA GLY A 59 -1.24 -7.65 17.13
C GLY A 59 -2.08 -6.79 16.18
N ALA A 60 -2.63 -7.41 15.13
CA ALA A 60 -3.49 -6.77 14.16
C ALA A 60 -4.74 -6.16 14.81
N ILE A 61 -5.47 -6.92 15.64
CA ILE A 61 -6.70 -6.48 16.31
C ILE A 61 -6.43 -5.35 17.30
N LEU A 62 -5.41 -5.50 18.15
CA LEU A 62 -5.18 -4.58 19.26
C LEU A 62 -4.56 -3.26 18.80
N LEU A 63 -3.67 -3.30 17.81
CA LEU A 63 -2.82 -2.15 17.44
C LEU A 63 -2.96 -1.75 15.96
N GLY A 64 -3.58 -2.56 15.11
CA GLY A 64 -3.66 -2.36 13.65
C GLY A 64 -4.40 -1.10 13.20
N ARG A 65 -5.45 -0.69 13.93
CA ARG A 65 -6.24 0.52 13.61
C ARG A 65 -5.39 1.80 13.58
N VAL A 66 -4.27 1.78 14.29
CA VAL A 66 -3.48 2.96 14.63
C VAL A 66 -2.35 3.20 13.61
N VAL A 67 -1.76 2.12 13.09
CA VAL A 67 -0.62 2.15 12.17
C VAL A 67 -1.05 2.38 10.71
N THR A 68 -2.30 2.03 10.39
CA THR A 68 -2.86 2.07 9.02
C THR A 68 -2.88 3.48 8.38
N SER A 69 -2.85 4.55 9.18
CA SER A 69 -2.96 5.95 8.69
C SER A 69 -1.69 6.54 8.03
N THR A 70 -0.53 5.88 8.14
CA THR A 70 0.76 6.55 7.83
C THR A 70 1.24 6.36 6.37
N ILE A 71 0.80 5.30 5.68
CA ILE A 71 1.37 4.90 4.38
C ILE A 71 0.87 5.79 3.23
N ALA A 72 -0.40 6.17 3.25
CA ALA A 72 -1.03 6.98 2.20
C ALA A 72 -0.61 8.46 2.28
N SER A 73 -0.69 9.06 3.47
CA SER A 73 -0.48 10.50 3.67
C SER A 73 0.99 10.94 3.63
N GLY A 74 1.94 10.01 3.71
CA GLY A 74 3.38 10.31 3.70
C GLY A 74 4.02 10.27 2.31
N VAL A 75 3.26 9.89 1.28
CA VAL A 75 3.76 9.65 -0.09
C VAL A 75 3.06 10.55 -1.09
N ALA A 76 1.73 10.54 -1.12
CA ALA A 76 0.93 11.39 -2.00
C ALA A 76 0.40 12.63 -1.27
N ASP A 77 0.37 13.77 -1.95
CA ASP A 77 -0.40 14.92 -1.47
C ASP A 77 -1.89 14.67 -1.75
N LEU A 78 -2.66 14.41 -0.69
CA LEU A 78 -4.09 14.16 -0.81
C LEU A 78 -4.86 15.38 -1.36
N ASN A 79 -4.30 16.60 -1.28
CA ASN A 79 -4.92 17.81 -1.81
C ASN A 79 -5.21 17.71 -3.31
N SER A 80 -4.33 17.07 -4.09
CA SER A 80 -4.52 16.83 -5.53
C SER A 80 -5.71 15.92 -5.84
N PHE A 81 -6.22 15.18 -4.85
CA PHE A 81 -7.31 14.22 -5.01
C PHE A 81 -8.61 14.66 -4.32
N LEU A 82 -8.62 15.77 -3.58
CA LEU A 82 -9.82 16.23 -2.85
C LEU A 82 -11.01 16.52 -3.76
N GLY A 83 -10.74 16.97 -4.99
CA GLY A 83 -11.80 17.23 -5.98
C GLY A 83 -12.36 15.96 -6.65
N ASN A 84 -11.63 14.85 -6.61
CA ASN A 84 -12.00 13.58 -7.25
C ASN A 84 -11.55 12.39 -6.36
N PRO A 85 -12.15 12.20 -5.18
CA PRO A 85 -11.71 11.19 -4.22
C PRO A 85 -11.83 9.74 -4.74
N GLU A 86 -12.75 9.48 -5.66
CA GLU A 86 -12.92 8.21 -6.39
C GLU A 86 -11.66 7.81 -7.17
N VAL A 87 -10.92 8.78 -7.69
CA VAL A 87 -9.69 8.53 -8.44
C VAL A 87 -8.61 7.97 -7.53
N TYR A 88 -8.48 8.51 -6.32
CA TYR A 88 -7.54 7.98 -5.33
C TYR A 88 -7.94 6.55 -4.90
N ALA A 89 -9.23 6.30 -4.65
CA ALA A 89 -9.73 4.96 -4.33
C ALA A 89 -9.42 3.95 -5.45
N TYR A 90 -9.62 4.35 -6.71
CA TYR A 90 -9.26 3.52 -7.86
C TYR A 90 -7.73 3.25 -7.94
N GLY A 91 -6.91 4.27 -7.68
CA GLY A 91 -5.45 4.12 -7.58
C GLY A 91 -5.03 3.08 -6.55
N MET A 92 -5.70 3.06 -5.39
CA MET A 92 -5.47 2.05 -4.35
C MET A 92 -5.88 0.64 -4.81
N ILE A 93 -6.98 0.48 -5.56
CA ILE A 93 -7.37 -0.81 -6.17
C ILE A 93 -6.29 -1.30 -7.14
N CYS A 94 -5.78 -0.43 -8.01
CA CYS A 94 -4.70 -0.75 -8.95
C CYS A 94 -3.43 -1.16 -8.20
N ALA A 95 -3.04 -0.41 -7.15
CA ALA A 95 -1.88 -0.69 -6.31
C ALA A 95 -1.97 -2.06 -5.62
N CYS A 96 -3.12 -2.37 -5.00
CA CYS A 96 -3.35 -3.69 -4.40
C CYS A 96 -3.35 -4.81 -5.44
N THR A 97 -3.94 -4.59 -6.62
CA THR A 97 -4.00 -5.61 -7.68
C THR A 97 -2.60 -5.98 -8.18
N ALA A 98 -1.82 -4.98 -8.59
CA ALA A 98 -0.44 -5.18 -9.05
C ALA A 98 0.43 -5.75 -7.93
N GLY A 99 0.32 -5.20 -6.72
CA GLY A 99 1.07 -5.65 -5.55
C GLY A 99 0.79 -7.12 -5.21
N SER A 100 -0.48 -7.54 -5.26
CA SER A 100 -0.87 -8.93 -4.96
C SER A 100 -0.24 -9.91 -5.93
N PHE A 101 -0.31 -9.61 -7.23
CA PHE A 101 0.26 -10.46 -8.27
C PHE A 101 1.77 -10.61 -8.08
N TRP A 102 2.49 -9.50 -7.92
CA TRP A 102 3.95 -9.54 -7.79
C TRP A 102 4.41 -10.11 -6.45
N LEU A 103 3.64 -9.98 -5.37
CA LEU A 103 3.94 -10.64 -4.08
C LEU A 103 3.83 -12.15 -4.19
N ALA A 104 2.80 -12.64 -4.90
CA ALA A 104 2.65 -14.06 -5.16
C ALA A 104 3.83 -14.60 -6.00
N VAL A 105 4.23 -13.88 -7.05
CA VAL A 105 5.37 -14.25 -7.90
C VAL A 105 6.68 -14.25 -7.09
N ALA A 106 6.94 -13.19 -6.32
CA ALA A 106 8.15 -13.08 -5.49
C ALA A 106 8.21 -14.21 -4.45
N SER A 107 7.09 -14.50 -3.79
CA SER A 107 6.98 -15.62 -2.85
C SER A 107 7.27 -16.95 -3.52
N ARG A 108 6.75 -17.19 -4.73
CA ARG A 108 7.01 -18.43 -5.49
C ARG A 108 8.49 -18.65 -5.79
N VAL A 109 9.16 -17.58 -6.22
CA VAL A 109 10.60 -17.60 -6.54
C VAL A 109 11.44 -17.65 -5.25
N GLY A 110 10.83 -17.38 -4.10
CA GLY A 110 11.47 -17.35 -2.80
C GLY A 110 12.32 -16.10 -2.61
N ILE A 111 11.90 -14.97 -3.17
CA ILE A 111 12.48 -13.64 -2.95
C ILE A 111 11.64 -12.96 -1.87
N ASN A 112 12.30 -12.55 -0.78
CA ASN A 112 11.70 -11.82 0.32
C ASN A 112 11.60 -10.32 0.00
N VAL A 113 10.56 -9.93 -0.73
CA VAL A 113 10.23 -8.54 -1.03
C VAL A 113 9.45 -7.94 0.14
N SER A 114 8.88 -6.73 -0.02
CA SER A 114 8.16 -6.08 1.08
C SER A 114 6.92 -5.37 0.58
N GLY A 115 5.82 -5.56 1.32
CA GLY A 115 4.57 -4.87 1.06
C GLY A 115 4.70 -3.35 1.01
N THR A 116 5.53 -2.78 1.89
CA THR A 116 5.77 -1.33 1.96
C THR A 116 6.27 -0.79 0.64
N HIS A 117 7.20 -1.48 -0.02
CA HIS A 117 7.75 -1.02 -1.30
C HIS A 117 6.69 -1.01 -2.40
N PHE A 118 5.82 -2.01 -2.40
CA PHE A 118 4.83 -2.19 -3.45
C PHE A 118 3.72 -1.15 -3.33
N ILE A 119 3.24 -0.90 -2.11
CA ILE A 119 2.20 0.11 -1.90
C ILE A 119 2.74 1.53 -2.10
N VAL A 120 3.97 1.84 -1.62
CA VAL A 120 4.60 3.14 -1.84
C VAL A 120 4.87 3.36 -3.33
N GLY A 121 5.46 2.36 -4.02
CA GLY A 121 5.69 2.41 -5.46
C GLY A 121 4.40 2.56 -6.27
N GLY A 122 3.32 1.90 -5.86
CA GLY A 122 2.00 2.05 -6.45
C GLY A 122 1.40 3.45 -6.25
N ILE A 123 1.49 4.00 -5.05
CA ILE A 123 1.02 5.37 -4.74
C ILE A 123 1.79 6.41 -5.56
N VAL A 124 3.12 6.30 -5.61
CA VAL A 124 3.95 7.16 -6.47
C VAL A 124 3.52 7.04 -7.94
N ALA A 125 3.30 5.82 -8.44
CA ALA A 125 2.96 5.58 -9.84
C ALA A 125 1.62 6.20 -10.24
N PHE A 126 0.53 5.97 -9.51
CA PHE A 126 -0.76 6.54 -9.88
C PHE A 126 -0.81 8.05 -9.62
N SER A 127 -0.09 8.56 -8.61
CA SER A 127 -0.04 10.00 -8.33
C SER A 127 0.69 10.76 -9.43
N LEU A 128 1.78 10.21 -9.96
CA LEU A 128 2.47 10.77 -11.14
C LEU A 128 1.56 10.85 -12.37
N ILE A 129 0.66 9.89 -12.55
CA ILE A 129 -0.27 9.88 -13.69
C ILE A 129 -1.37 10.90 -13.52
N TRP A 130 -1.91 11.03 -12.31
CA TRP A 130 -3.04 11.91 -12.04
C TRP A 130 -2.69 13.39 -12.17
N ASP A 131 -1.71 13.86 -11.39
CA ASP A 131 -1.41 15.30 -11.25
C ASP A 131 0.12 15.56 -11.25
N GLY A 132 0.89 14.63 -11.81
CA GLY A 132 2.31 14.80 -12.05
C GLY A 132 3.18 14.78 -10.79
N LYS A 133 4.32 15.47 -10.87
CA LYS A 133 5.32 15.49 -9.79
C LYS A 133 4.83 16.17 -8.50
N ASP A 134 3.86 17.08 -8.61
CA ASP A 134 3.39 17.92 -7.51
C ASP A 134 2.39 17.17 -6.62
N ALA A 135 1.81 16.08 -7.12
CA ALA A 135 0.99 15.13 -6.36
C ALA A 135 1.78 14.26 -5.37
N ILE A 136 3.12 14.39 -5.32
CA ILE A 136 4.02 13.55 -4.53
C ILE A 136 4.84 14.38 -3.56
N ILE A 137 4.92 13.90 -2.32
CA ILE A 137 5.77 14.46 -1.28
C ILE A 137 7.18 13.86 -1.46
N TRP A 138 8.04 14.53 -2.25
CA TRP A 138 9.39 14.05 -2.53
C TRP A 138 10.35 14.18 -1.35
N ALA A 139 10.49 15.40 -0.83
CA ALA A 139 11.26 15.74 0.35
C ALA A 139 10.70 17.03 0.96
N GLU A 140 10.00 16.89 2.07
CA GLU A 140 9.52 18.02 2.88
C GLU A 140 10.35 18.12 4.15
N ARG A 141 10.81 19.32 4.49
CA ARG A 141 11.64 19.52 5.68
C ARG A 141 10.77 19.46 6.94
N ASP A 142 11.08 18.53 7.84
CA ASP A 142 10.48 18.44 9.16
C ASP A 142 11.46 18.95 10.22
N ASN A 143 11.15 20.11 10.80
CA ASN A 143 11.95 20.73 11.85
C ASN A 143 11.75 20.07 13.23
N SER A 144 10.87 19.08 13.36
CA SER A 144 10.63 18.33 14.61
C SER A 144 11.55 17.13 14.80
N ILE A 145 12.44 16.83 13.85
CA ILE A 145 13.30 15.64 13.84
C ILE A 145 14.78 16.06 13.71
N ASP A 146 15.54 16.00 14.80
CA ASP A 146 16.94 16.46 14.85
C ASP A 146 17.93 15.61 14.02
N ALA A 147 17.67 14.30 13.85
CA ALA A 147 18.60 13.39 13.19
C ALA A 147 18.35 13.19 11.69
N PHE A 148 17.11 13.35 11.22
CA PHE A 148 16.71 13.19 9.81
C PHE A 148 15.60 14.20 9.48
N PRO A 149 15.94 15.43 9.04
CA PRO A 149 14.98 16.54 8.97
C PRO A 149 14.11 16.50 7.72
N TYR A 150 13.89 15.34 7.09
CA TYR A 150 13.14 15.21 5.85
C TYR A 150 12.09 14.10 5.92
N LYS A 151 10.88 14.41 5.47
CA LYS A 151 9.78 13.48 5.20
C LYS A 151 9.56 13.34 3.70
N GLY A 152 8.91 12.26 3.28
CA GLY A 152 8.61 12.00 1.87
C GLY A 152 9.45 10.89 1.25
N VAL A 153 9.24 10.64 -0.05
CA VAL A 153 9.78 9.48 -0.78
C VAL A 153 11.29 9.33 -0.63
N ILE A 154 12.06 10.42 -0.63
CA ILE A 154 13.53 10.36 -0.50
C ILE A 154 13.93 9.78 0.86
N SER A 155 13.33 10.25 1.95
CA SER A 155 13.61 9.76 3.30
C SER A 155 13.31 8.26 3.44
N ILE A 156 12.23 7.81 2.78
CA ILE A 156 11.80 6.41 2.73
C ILE A 156 12.86 5.57 2.02
N VAL A 157 13.25 5.95 0.80
CA VAL A 157 14.25 5.22 0.01
C VAL A 157 15.61 5.18 0.69
N THR A 158 16.06 6.29 1.30
CA THR A 158 17.32 6.32 2.06
C THR A 158 17.29 5.31 3.21
N SER A 159 16.15 5.21 3.90
CA SER A 159 16.00 4.26 5.01
C SER A 159 16.02 2.80 4.55
N TRP A 160 15.47 2.49 3.37
CA TRP A 160 15.51 1.15 2.78
C TRP A 160 16.93 0.69 2.45
N ILE A 161 17.84 1.63 2.17
CA ILE A 161 19.25 1.33 1.91
C ILE A 161 20.03 1.22 3.23
N LEU A 162 19.86 2.16 4.16
CA LEU A 162 20.66 2.21 5.38
C LEU A 162 20.27 1.15 6.41
N SER A 163 18.98 0.86 6.58
CA SER A 163 18.52 -0.04 7.64
C SER A 163 19.04 -1.48 7.52
N PRO A 164 19.10 -2.11 6.33
CA PRO A 164 19.71 -3.44 6.18
C PRO A 164 21.19 -3.48 6.51
N ILE A 165 21.93 -2.41 6.19
CA ILE A 165 23.36 -2.30 6.48
C ILE A 165 23.57 -2.21 7.98
N LEU A 166 22.80 -1.36 8.66
CA LEU A 166 22.82 -1.23 10.12
C LEU A 166 22.42 -2.54 10.80
N ALA A 167 21.43 -3.26 10.25
CA ALA A 167 21.01 -4.56 10.77
C ALA A 167 22.08 -5.64 10.59
N ALA A 168 22.75 -5.67 9.44
CA ALA A 168 23.88 -6.56 9.19
C ALA A 168 25.05 -6.29 10.15
N ALA A 169 25.40 -5.02 10.35
CA ALA A 169 26.43 -4.63 11.31
C ALA A 169 26.03 -4.99 12.74
N GLY A 170 24.79 -4.67 13.14
CA GLY A 170 24.27 -4.95 14.48
C GLY A 170 24.20 -6.43 14.79
N SER A 171 23.66 -7.25 13.89
CA SER A 171 23.56 -8.70 14.09
C SER A 171 24.95 -9.37 14.08
N GLY A 172 25.85 -8.92 13.20
CA GLY A 172 27.22 -9.40 13.14
C GLY A 172 27.99 -9.10 14.43
N LEU A 173 27.87 -7.88 14.97
CA LEU A 173 28.48 -7.50 16.25
C LEU A 173 27.89 -8.28 17.42
N LEU A 174 26.56 -8.43 17.48
CA LEU A 174 25.89 -9.22 18.52
C LEU A 174 26.34 -10.68 18.48
N PHE A 175 26.36 -11.28 17.30
CA PHE A 175 26.78 -12.67 17.14
C PHE A 175 28.27 -12.85 17.42
N LEU A 176 29.13 -11.91 17.02
CA LEU A 176 30.55 -11.93 17.35
C LEU A 176 30.79 -11.84 18.87
N ALA A 177 30.07 -10.96 19.56
CA ALA A 177 30.12 -10.86 21.01
C ALA A 177 29.66 -12.16 21.68
N LEU A 178 28.52 -12.72 21.25
CA LEU A 178 28.01 -13.99 21.78
C LEU A 178 28.98 -15.15 21.51
N ARG A 179 29.54 -15.22 20.29
CA ARG A 179 30.50 -16.24 19.86
C ARG A 179 31.76 -16.23 20.71
N THR A 180 32.31 -15.05 20.98
CA THR A 180 33.57 -14.88 21.72
C THR A 180 33.38 -14.97 23.23
N MET A 181 32.34 -14.35 23.77
CA MET A 181 32.13 -14.26 25.23
C MET A 181 31.42 -15.49 25.81
N VAL A 182 30.60 -16.19 25.03
CA VAL A 182 29.77 -17.32 25.50
C VAL A 182 30.12 -18.61 24.78
N LEU A 183 29.96 -18.67 23.46
CA LEU A 183 29.91 -19.93 22.72
C LEU A 183 31.27 -20.66 22.62
N ARG A 184 32.38 -19.92 22.54
CA ARG A 184 33.74 -20.50 22.46
C ARG A 184 34.40 -20.77 23.81
N ARG A 185 33.72 -20.53 24.93
CA ARG A 185 34.29 -20.81 26.26
C ARG A 185 34.25 -22.30 26.57
N LYS A 186 35.25 -22.81 27.28
CA LYS A 186 35.29 -24.22 27.74
C LYS A 186 34.07 -24.61 28.60
N ASN A 187 33.52 -23.65 29.36
CA ASN A 187 32.31 -23.83 30.18
C ASN A 187 31.07 -23.18 29.52
N ALA A 188 30.94 -23.26 28.19
CA ALA A 188 29.91 -22.57 27.43
C ALA A 188 28.49 -22.88 27.94
N HIS A 189 28.14 -24.14 28.21
CA HIS A 189 26.84 -24.50 28.80
C HIS A 189 26.53 -23.69 30.07
N ARG A 190 27.42 -23.64 31.06
CA ARG A 190 27.17 -22.93 32.33
C ARG A 190 27.07 -21.42 32.12
N VAL A 191 27.94 -20.86 31.28
CA VAL A 191 27.93 -19.42 30.97
C VAL A 191 26.63 -19.05 30.25
N ALA A 192 26.17 -19.88 29.31
CA ALA A 192 24.95 -19.64 28.55
C ALA A 192 23.73 -19.45 29.46
N PHE A 193 23.54 -20.31 30.47
CA PHE A 193 22.45 -20.16 31.44
C PHE A 193 22.55 -18.90 32.29
N TRP A 194 23.77 -18.49 32.67
CA TRP A 194 23.97 -17.22 33.40
C TRP A 194 23.80 -15.99 32.51
N THR A 195 23.99 -16.13 31.20
CA THR A 195 23.71 -15.06 30.24
C THR A 195 22.25 -14.95 29.85
N LEU A 196 21.41 -15.95 30.13
CA LEU A 196 19.97 -15.91 29.80
C LEU A 196 19.25 -14.71 30.45
N PRO A 197 19.37 -14.42 31.76
CA PRO A 197 18.60 -13.32 32.36
C PRO A 197 18.95 -11.93 31.80
N PRO A 198 20.23 -11.54 31.64
CA PRO A 198 20.59 -10.30 30.96
C PRO A 198 20.10 -10.25 29.51
N VAL A 199 20.17 -11.36 28.77
CA VAL A 199 19.69 -11.40 27.39
C VAL A 199 18.16 -11.24 27.34
N VAL A 200 17.41 -11.90 28.22
CA VAL A 200 15.96 -11.71 28.39
C VAL A 200 15.63 -10.25 28.70
N PHE A 201 16.38 -9.61 29.61
CA PHE A 201 16.20 -8.19 29.93
C PHE A 201 16.22 -7.34 28.67
N PHE A 202 17.30 -7.44 27.87
CA PHE A 202 17.45 -6.63 26.66
C PHE A 202 16.39 -6.95 25.62
N THR A 203 16.08 -8.23 25.40
CA THR A 203 15.04 -8.64 24.43
C THR A 203 13.67 -8.11 24.82
N VAL A 204 13.26 -8.26 26.08
CA VAL A 204 11.96 -7.77 26.55
C VAL A 204 11.93 -6.24 26.53
N PHE A 205 13.01 -5.58 26.95
CA PHE A 205 13.13 -4.13 26.89
C PHE A 205 12.92 -3.60 25.47
N VAL A 206 13.68 -4.09 24.50
CA VAL A 206 13.60 -3.65 23.09
C VAL A 206 12.20 -3.89 22.53
N ASN A 207 11.63 -5.08 22.74
CA ASN A 207 10.31 -5.42 22.22
C ASN A 207 9.18 -4.62 22.89
N MET A 208 9.19 -4.46 24.22
CA MET A 208 8.18 -3.68 24.93
C MET A 208 8.26 -2.19 24.56
N TYR A 209 9.47 -1.66 24.46
CA TYR A 209 9.68 -0.29 24.04
C TYR A 209 9.20 -0.06 22.60
N PHE A 210 9.46 -1.01 21.70
CA PHE A 210 8.91 -0.99 20.35
C PHE A 210 7.37 -0.97 20.36
N ILE A 211 6.73 -1.86 21.13
CA ILE A 211 5.26 -1.93 21.24
C ILE A 211 4.70 -0.59 21.73
N PHE A 212 5.26 0.00 22.78
CA PHE A 212 4.74 1.25 23.31
C PHE A 212 5.03 2.47 22.42
N THR A 213 6.14 2.49 21.67
CA THR A 213 6.50 3.64 20.84
C THR A 213 5.88 3.62 19.45
N LYS A 214 5.70 2.44 18.84
CA LYS A 214 5.11 2.30 17.50
C LYS A 214 3.67 1.78 17.56
N GLY A 215 3.45 0.72 18.31
CA GLY A 215 2.18 0.01 18.34
C GLY A 215 1.08 0.77 19.09
N ALA A 216 1.35 1.14 20.34
CA ALA A 216 0.36 1.71 21.25
C ALA A 216 0.38 3.24 21.33
N LYS A 217 1.47 3.93 20.97
CA LYS A 217 1.64 5.37 21.19
C LYS A 217 0.46 6.22 20.75
N LYS A 218 0.08 6.12 19.47
CA LYS A 218 -1.04 6.88 18.90
C LYS A 218 -2.41 6.49 19.53
N GLN A 219 -2.56 5.28 20.07
CA GLN A 219 -3.76 4.88 20.83
C GLN A 219 -3.75 5.54 22.21
N MET A 220 -2.62 5.47 22.91
CA MET A 220 -2.44 6.09 24.22
C MET A 220 -2.63 7.60 24.17
N ASP A 221 -2.12 8.25 23.12
CA ASP A 221 -2.32 9.68 22.89
C ASP A 221 -3.81 10.04 22.71
N LYS A 222 -4.61 9.17 22.06
CA LYS A 222 -6.06 9.37 21.95
C LYS A 222 -6.79 9.20 23.27
N ASP A 223 -6.34 8.26 24.09
CA ASP A 223 -6.91 8.00 25.42
C ASP A 223 -6.45 9.06 26.46
N GLY A 224 -5.76 10.12 26.02
CA GLY A 224 -5.27 11.22 26.86
C GLY A 224 -3.99 10.88 27.64
N ILE A 225 -3.36 9.74 27.35
CA ILE A 225 -2.18 9.24 28.04
C ILE A 225 -0.93 9.55 27.19
N HIS A 226 -0.34 10.72 27.42
CA HIS A 226 0.90 11.11 26.74
C HIS A 226 2.13 10.63 27.52
N TRP A 227 2.82 9.62 26.99
CA TRP A 227 4.11 9.19 27.53
C TRP A 227 5.26 9.76 26.72
N SER A 228 6.16 10.48 27.40
CA SER A 228 7.46 10.85 26.83
C SER A 228 8.29 9.58 26.54
N TYR A 229 9.15 9.63 25.51
CA TYR A 229 10.05 8.53 25.15
C TYR A 229 10.86 8.03 26.35
N SER A 230 11.31 8.92 27.24
CA SER A 230 12.05 8.56 28.45
C SER A 230 11.19 7.76 29.43
N LYS A 231 9.91 8.11 29.60
CA LYS A 231 8.97 7.39 30.46
C LYS A 231 8.68 6.01 29.89
N THR A 232 8.46 5.91 28.58
CA THR A 232 8.27 4.65 27.87
C THR A 232 9.49 3.74 28.02
N ALA A 233 10.70 4.28 27.87
CA ALA A 233 11.95 3.54 28.06
C ALA A 233 12.06 2.98 29.48
N TRP A 234 11.76 3.80 30.48
CA TRP A 234 11.81 3.36 31.88
C TRP A 234 10.81 2.24 32.17
N ILE A 235 9.56 2.36 31.71
CA ILE A 235 8.52 1.32 31.90
C ILE A 235 8.94 0.02 31.22
N SER A 236 9.43 0.09 29.98
CA SER A 236 9.95 -1.09 29.28
C SER A 236 11.14 -1.71 30.00
N ALA A 237 12.00 -0.90 30.62
CA ALA A 237 13.15 -1.39 31.39
C ALA A 237 12.69 -2.10 32.67
N VAL A 238 11.65 -1.60 33.35
CA VAL A 238 11.08 -2.28 34.52
C VAL A 238 10.43 -3.60 34.14
N ILE A 239 9.66 -3.64 33.05
CA ILE A 239 9.09 -4.90 32.54
C ILE A 239 10.20 -5.88 32.15
N GLY A 240 11.25 -5.39 31.48
CA GLY A 240 12.44 -6.17 31.17
C GLY A 240 13.16 -6.71 32.40
N ALA A 241 13.32 -5.89 33.45
CA ALA A 241 13.93 -6.30 34.71
C ALA A 241 13.10 -7.36 35.43
N GLY A 242 11.78 -7.19 35.47
CA GLY A 242 10.85 -8.19 35.99
C GLY A 242 10.96 -9.51 35.24
N ALA A 243 10.95 -9.47 33.90
CA ALA A 243 11.12 -10.67 33.08
C ALA A 243 12.49 -11.33 33.27
N ALA A 244 13.55 -10.55 33.46
CA ALA A 244 14.88 -11.06 33.77
C ALA A 244 14.95 -11.76 35.13
N VAL A 245 14.32 -11.19 36.17
CA VAL A 245 14.22 -11.80 37.49
C VAL A 245 13.42 -13.11 37.40
N ILE A 246 12.28 -13.10 36.72
CA ILE A 246 11.47 -14.31 36.49
C ILE A 246 12.30 -15.35 35.72
N SER A 247 13.04 -14.93 34.70
CA SER A 247 13.93 -15.82 33.96
C SER A 247 15.00 -16.44 34.87
N ALA A 248 15.65 -15.65 35.72
CA ALA A 248 16.67 -16.13 36.65
C ALA A 248 16.12 -17.11 37.70
N VAL A 249 14.93 -16.83 38.25
CA VAL A 249 14.34 -17.60 39.36
C VAL A 249 13.60 -18.85 38.88
N THR A 250 12.91 -18.79 37.75
CA THR A 250 12.07 -19.90 37.26
C THR A 250 12.58 -20.55 35.99
N VAL A 251 12.90 -19.76 34.95
CA VAL A 251 13.25 -20.31 33.63
C VAL A 251 14.61 -20.99 33.66
N VAL A 252 15.63 -20.33 34.23
CA VAL A 252 16.99 -20.88 34.29
C VAL A 252 17.04 -22.21 35.06
N PRO A 253 16.49 -22.34 36.29
CA PRO A 253 16.49 -23.62 37.00
C PRO A 253 15.68 -24.71 36.28
N PHE A 254 14.55 -24.35 35.68
CA PHE A 254 13.71 -25.28 34.93
C PHE A 254 14.42 -25.79 33.66
N LEU A 255 15.00 -24.89 32.87
CA LEU A 255 15.74 -25.24 31.67
C LEU A 255 17.00 -26.03 31.99
N TYR A 256 17.69 -25.71 33.09
CA TYR A 256 18.84 -26.48 33.55
C TYR A 256 18.45 -27.91 33.94
N LYS A 257 17.33 -28.08 34.67
CA LYS A 257 16.79 -29.41 35.02
C LYS A 257 16.40 -30.21 33.77
N LYS A 258 15.72 -29.57 32.81
CA LYS A 258 15.27 -30.22 31.58
C LYS A 258 16.43 -30.55 30.64
N MET A 259 17.45 -29.69 30.58
CA MET A 259 18.69 -29.95 29.86
C MET A 259 19.40 -31.19 30.42
N ASN A 260 19.57 -31.28 31.74
CA ASN A 260 20.22 -32.44 32.38
C ASN A 260 19.44 -33.76 32.16
N ALA A 261 18.14 -33.68 31.85
CA ALA A 261 17.33 -34.84 31.50
C ALA A 261 17.45 -35.24 30.02
N LEU A 262 17.90 -34.32 29.15
CA LEU A 262 17.96 -34.50 27.69
C LEU A 262 19.38 -34.72 27.18
N PHE A 263 20.39 -34.27 27.91
CA PHE A 263 21.79 -34.30 27.50
C PHE A 263 22.66 -34.96 28.56
N ASP A 264 23.60 -35.80 28.14
CA ASP A 264 24.59 -36.43 29.00
C ASP A 264 25.67 -35.40 29.45
N SER A 265 26.65 -35.88 30.24
CA SER A 265 27.78 -35.07 30.69
C SER A 265 28.61 -34.51 29.53
N ASP A 266 28.71 -35.27 28.44
CA ASP A 266 29.50 -34.96 27.24
C ASP A 266 28.76 -34.06 26.24
N GLY A 267 27.48 -33.77 26.49
CA GLY A 267 26.65 -32.89 25.69
C GLY A 267 25.91 -33.59 24.54
N ASN A 268 25.94 -34.92 24.46
CA ASN A 268 25.14 -35.69 23.51
C ASN A 268 23.71 -35.84 24.04
N ARG A 269 22.74 -35.97 23.13
CA ARG A 269 21.36 -36.28 23.53
C ARG A 269 21.28 -37.70 24.10
N ILE A 270 20.67 -37.83 25.25
CA ILE A 270 20.37 -39.13 25.85
C ILE A 270 19.26 -39.78 25.01
N ASN A 271 19.60 -40.80 24.23
CA ASN A 271 18.59 -41.61 23.54
C ASN A 271 17.85 -42.46 24.58
N MET A 272 16.55 -42.25 24.77
CA MET A 272 15.72 -43.08 25.65
C MET A 272 15.45 -44.50 25.09
N ILE A 273 16.38 -45.07 24.33
CA ILE A 273 16.33 -46.42 23.79
C ILE A 273 17.66 -47.12 24.12
N GLU A 274 18.02 -47.19 25.40
CA GLU A 274 19.00 -48.16 25.88
C GLU A 274 18.41 -48.87 27.09
N GLY A 275 17.59 -49.87 26.79
CA GLY A 275 17.06 -50.85 27.74
C GLY A 275 16.91 -52.24 27.13
N VAL A 276 17.51 -52.50 25.96
CA VAL A 276 17.56 -53.83 25.33
C VAL A 276 19.02 -54.12 24.98
N PRO A 277 19.66 -55.14 25.56
CA PRO A 277 21.04 -55.47 25.24
C PRO A 277 21.13 -56.07 23.83
N GLY A 278 21.95 -55.46 22.98
CA GLY A 278 22.44 -56.06 21.74
C GLY A 278 21.81 -55.52 20.45
N VAL A 279 22.23 -54.34 20.00
CA VAL A 279 22.34 -54.03 18.56
C VAL A 279 23.56 -53.13 18.36
N SER A 280 24.59 -53.67 17.71
CA SER A 280 25.79 -52.94 17.30
C SER A 280 25.51 -51.96 16.16
N ALA A 281 26.42 -50.99 16.04
CA ALA A 281 26.51 -50.01 14.97
C ALA A 281 26.47 -50.63 13.56
N GLY A 282 25.76 -49.94 12.67
CA GLY A 282 25.64 -50.27 11.25
C GLY A 282 24.24 -50.80 10.93
N ASP A 283 23.41 -49.99 10.29
CA ASP A 283 22.69 -50.41 9.08
C ASP A 283 21.81 -49.30 8.52
N GLU A 284 21.82 -49.25 7.20
CA GLU A 284 21.12 -48.36 6.30
C GLU A 284 19.61 -48.30 6.61
N LYS A 285 19.01 -47.11 6.46
CA LYS A 285 17.55 -47.01 6.40
C LYS A 285 17.07 -47.74 5.14
N PRO A 286 16.19 -48.75 5.23
CA PRO A 286 15.66 -49.40 4.05
C PRO A 286 14.73 -48.43 3.30
N SER A 287 14.96 -48.37 2.00
CA SER A 287 13.99 -47.93 0.99
C SER A 287 12.65 -48.60 1.26
N LYS A 288 11.62 -47.81 1.59
CA LYS A 288 10.24 -48.29 1.51
C LYS A 288 9.81 -48.25 0.05
N THR A 289 9.91 -49.39 -0.61
CA THR A 289 9.04 -49.75 -1.73
C THR A 289 7.59 -49.56 -1.30
N VAL A 290 6.89 -48.67 -2.00
CA VAL A 290 5.46 -48.44 -1.83
C VAL A 290 4.75 -49.57 -2.58
N GLU A 291 4.34 -50.60 -1.84
CA GLU A 291 3.24 -51.45 -2.28
C GLU A 291 1.94 -50.64 -2.27
N SER A 292 1.19 -50.83 -3.35
CA SER A 292 -0.05 -50.16 -3.68
C SER A 292 -1.20 -50.68 -2.82
N ASP A 293 -1.55 -49.96 -1.76
CA ASP A 293 -2.81 -50.17 -1.04
C ASP A 293 -3.92 -49.28 -1.63
N GLU A 294 -5.04 -49.94 -1.94
CA GLU A 294 -6.28 -49.40 -2.50
C GLU A 294 -6.78 -48.15 -1.75
N LYS A 295 -6.99 -47.07 -2.50
CA LYS A 295 -7.49 -45.79 -1.96
C LYS A 295 -8.99 -45.89 -1.64
N ALA A 296 -9.32 -45.96 -0.36
CA ALA A 296 -10.65 -45.61 0.14
C ALA A 296 -11.03 -44.16 -0.26
N PRO A 297 -12.32 -43.86 -0.52
CA PRO A 297 -12.74 -42.55 -1.03
C PRO A 297 -12.54 -41.48 0.06
N ARG A 298 -11.50 -40.65 -0.11
CA ARG A 298 -11.22 -39.50 0.76
C ARG A 298 -12.39 -38.52 0.74
N SER A 299 -13.03 -38.33 1.92
CA SER A 299 -14.05 -37.33 2.20
C SER A 299 -13.62 -35.93 1.71
N ILE A 300 -14.57 -35.14 1.18
CA ILE A 300 -14.35 -33.76 0.71
C ILE A 300 -13.64 -32.93 1.79
N GLY A 301 -13.97 -33.14 3.08
CA GLY A 301 -13.30 -32.48 4.21
C GLY A 301 -11.81 -32.79 4.32
N SER A 302 -11.39 -34.04 4.08
CA SER A 302 -9.97 -34.43 4.09
C SER A 302 -9.18 -33.89 2.91
N LYS A 303 -9.84 -33.67 1.76
CA LYS A 303 -9.22 -33.04 0.59
C LYS A 303 -9.02 -31.54 0.82
N ILE A 304 -10.01 -30.86 1.38
CA ILE A 304 -9.92 -29.44 1.76
C ILE A 304 -8.84 -29.26 2.84
N TRP A 305 -8.83 -30.11 3.88
CA TRP A 305 -7.79 -30.07 4.91
C TRP A 305 -6.40 -30.29 4.32
N GLY A 306 -6.22 -31.25 3.42
CA GLY A 306 -4.94 -31.51 2.76
C GLY A 306 -4.41 -30.34 1.90
N VAL A 307 -5.31 -29.54 1.31
CA VAL A 307 -4.93 -28.31 0.57
C VAL A 307 -4.56 -27.20 1.54
N ILE A 308 -5.34 -26.98 2.60
CA ILE A 308 -5.09 -25.93 3.61
C ILE A 308 -3.81 -26.23 4.41
N SER A 309 -3.56 -27.49 4.76
CA SER A 309 -2.40 -27.90 5.54
C SER A 309 -1.14 -28.10 4.70
N HIS A 310 -1.21 -27.94 3.38
CA HIS A 310 -0.08 -28.24 2.49
C HIS A 310 1.18 -27.45 2.90
N GLY A 311 1.05 -26.14 3.12
CA GLY A 311 2.16 -25.29 3.55
C GLY A 311 2.73 -25.65 4.93
N TRP A 312 1.96 -26.33 5.78
CA TRP A 312 2.35 -26.69 7.15
C TRP A 312 3.22 -27.93 7.20
N THR A 313 3.05 -28.82 6.22
CA THR A 313 3.75 -30.10 6.12
C THR A 313 5.00 -30.06 5.26
N GLN A 314 5.27 -28.92 4.62
CA GLN A 314 6.45 -28.78 3.77
C GLN A 314 7.73 -28.78 4.60
N ASP A 315 8.67 -29.65 4.23
CA ASP A 315 10.02 -29.63 4.77
C ASP A 315 10.83 -28.56 4.02
N ILE A 316 11.28 -27.54 4.73
CA ILE A 316 12.11 -26.47 4.13
C ILE A 316 13.61 -26.80 4.14
N HIS A 317 14.03 -27.86 4.85
CA HIS A 317 15.42 -28.27 4.97
C HIS A 317 15.83 -29.30 3.91
N ASP A 318 14.89 -29.80 3.11
CA ASP A 318 15.11 -30.64 1.93
C ASP A 318 16.21 -30.07 1.01
N VAL A 319 16.27 -28.74 0.86
CA VAL A 319 17.23 -28.03 0.02
C VAL A 319 18.69 -28.22 0.46
N VAL A 320 18.94 -28.48 1.75
CA VAL A 320 20.30 -28.73 2.25
C VAL A 320 20.90 -29.98 1.60
N ASN A 321 20.07 -30.99 1.31
CA ASN A 321 20.51 -32.24 0.70
C ASN A 321 20.48 -32.18 -0.84
N THR A 322 19.59 -31.37 -1.43
CA THR A 322 19.40 -31.32 -2.89
C THR A 322 20.27 -30.27 -3.58
N ASN A 323 20.72 -29.23 -2.87
CA ASN A 323 21.55 -28.16 -3.43
C ASN A 323 22.93 -28.14 -2.77
N GLN A 324 23.97 -28.44 -3.55
CA GLN A 324 25.35 -28.52 -3.06
C GLN A 324 25.83 -27.20 -2.42
N THR A 325 25.56 -26.04 -3.01
CA THR A 325 25.96 -24.75 -2.45
C THR A 325 25.37 -24.51 -1.06
N VAL A 326 24.10 -24.85 -0.88
CA VAL A 326 23.41 -24.71 0.42
C VAL A 326 23.96 -25.73 1.42
N GLY A 327 24.14 -26.99 1.00
CA GLY A 327 24.75 -28.02 1.83
C GLY A 327 26.14 -27.64 2.33
N ASP A 328 26.97 -27.05 1.47
CA ASP A 328 28.34 -26.64 1.81
C ASP A 328 28.34 -25.48 2.82
N ILE A 329 27.49 -24.45 2.66
CA ILE A 329 27.34 -23.38 3.67
C ILE A 329 26.97 -23.96 5.04
N HIS A 330 26.08 -24.95 5.07
CA HIS A 330 25.66 -25.60 6.31
C HIS A 330 26.75 -26.47 6.95
N ARG A 331 27.65 -27.05 6.15
CA ARG A 331 28.80 -27.83 6.65
C ARG A 331 29.93 -26.96 7.18
N HIS A 332 30.20 -25.82 6.55
CA HIS A 332 31.30 -24.92 6.94
C HIS A 332 31.03 -24.14 8.23
N ALA A 333 29.77 -23.82 8.51
CA ALA A 333 29.44 -23.00 9.68
C ALA A 333 29.69 -23.73 11.01
N GLU A 334 30.37 -23.04 11.93
CA GLU A 334 30.82 -23.55 13.22
C GLU A 334 29.67 -24.19 14.02
N VAL A 335 29.91 -25.41 14.52
CA VAL A 335 28.95 -26.15 15.33
C VAL A 335 29.24 -25.85 16.80
N PHE A 336 28.23 -25.33 17.49
CA PHE A 336 28.30 -25.03 18.91
C PHE A 336 27.71 -26.15 19.76
N GLU A 337 28.00 -26.11 21.06
CA GLU A 337 27.51 -27.09 22.03
C GLU A 337 25.96 -27.18 22.02
N PRO A 338 25.36 -28.37 21.83
CA PRO A 338 23.91 -28.52 21.72
C PRO A 338 23.12 -28.00 22.92
N ARG A 339 23.69 -28.12 24.13
CA ARG A 339 23.11 -27.62 25.39
C ARG A 339 22.93 -26.10 25.38
N VAL A 340 23.88 -25.38 24.78
CA VAL A 340 23.82 -23.91 24.67
C VAL A 340 22.76 -23.52 23.66
N GLU A 341 22.75 -24.15 22.48
CA GLU A 341 21.72 -23.88 21.47
C GLU A 341 20.32 -24.18 22.01
N TYR A 342 20.16 -25.23 22.83
CA TYR A 342 18.89 -25.54 23.50
C TYR A 342 18.39 -24.43 24.42
N ALA A 343 19.29 -23.74 25.14
CA ALA A 343 18.91 -22.59 25.97
C ALA A 343 18.42 -21.42 25.11
N PHE A 344 19.09 -21.15 23.98
CA PHE A 344 18.74 -20.08 23.05
C PHE A 344 17.47 -20.38 22.24
N MET A 345 17.09 -21.65 22.03
CA MET A 345 15.82 -22.03 21.39
C MET A 345 14.63 -21.34 22.07
N TYR A 346 14.58 -21.32 23.39
CA TYR A 346 13.48 -20.69 24.12
C TYR A 346 13.45 -19.17 23.96
N LEU A 347 14.62 -18.52 23.99
CA LEU A 347 14.73 -17.07 23.76
C LEU A 347 14.30 -16.70 22.36
N GLN A 348 14.69 -17.52 21.38
CA GLN A 348 14.33 -17.30 20.00
C GLN A 348 12.81 -17.40 19.79
N VAL A 349 12.15 -18.42 20.33
CA VAL A 349 10.67 -18.52 20.23
C VAL A 349 10.00 -17.31 20.87
N PHE A 350 10.46 -16.89 22.05
CA PHE A 350 9.90 -15.72 22.74
C PHE A 350 10.11 -14.43 21.94
N SER A 351 11.31 -14.22 21.40
CA SER A 351 11.64 -13.10 20.51
C SER A 351 10.76 -13.10 19.26
N ALA A 352 10.63 -14.24 18.58
CA ALA A 352 9.78 -14.41 17.41
C ALA A 352 8.31 -14.08 17.69
N ILE A 353 7.78 -14.45 18.87
CA ILE A 353 6.42 -14.08 19.31
C ILE A 353 6.27 -12.56 19.44
N CYS A 354 7.25 -11.87 20.03
CA CYS A 354 7.20 -10.42 20.18
C CYS A 354 7.28 -9.70 18.83
N VAL A 355 8.15 -10.20 17.93
CA VAL A 355 8.31 -9.68 16.57
C VAL A 355 7.03 -9.91 15.77
N ILE A 356 6.41 -11.08 15.82
CA ILE A 356 5.19 -11.36 15.04
C ILE A 356 3.99 -10.56 15.54
N PHE A 357 3.86 -10.37 16.86
CA PHE A 357 2.82 -9.50 17.41
C PHE A 357 2.95 -8.06 16.89
N SER A 358 4.19 -7.56 16.91
CA SER A 358 4.57 -6.24 16.39
C SER A 358 4.36 -6.12 14.87
N HIS A 359 4.62 -7.21 14.15
CA HIS A 359 4.44 -7.33 12.71
C HIS A 359 2.95 -7.24 12.34
N GLY A 360 2.08 -8.08 12.95
CA GLY A 360 0.65 -8.06 12.70
C GLY A 360 0.00 -6.69 12.92
N ALA A 361 0.47 -5.94 13.93
CA ALA A 361 0.05 -4.57 14.20
C ALA A 361 0.37 -3.58 13.05
N GLY A 362 1.49 -3.76 12.36
CA GLY A 362 1.91 -2.88 11.27
C GLY A 362 1.34 -3.28 9.93
N GLU A 363 1.48 -4.56 9.58
CA GLU A 363 1.28 -5.05 8.22
C GLU A 363 -0.21 -5.25 7.89
N VAL A 364 -1.09 -5.35 8.90
CA VAL A 364 -2.54 -5.36 8.67
C VAL A 364 -3.00 -4.10 7.94
N GLY A 365 -2.27 -2.99 8.10
CA GLY A 365 -2.52 -1.75 7.40
C GLY A 365 -2.41 -1.85 5.88
N TYR A 366 -1.72 -2.85 5.33
CA TYR A 366 -1.64 -3.03 3.88
C TYR A 366 -2.93 -3.52 3.25
N ALA A 367 -3.70 -4.36 3.94
CA ALA A 367 -5.05 -4.73 3.51
C ALA A 367 -6.07 -3.71 4.03
N ALA A 368 -5.95 -3.33 5.30
CA ALA A 368 -6.95 -2.50 5.95
C ALA A 368 -6.93 -1.04 5.47
N GLY A 369 -5.77 -0.50 5.10
CA GLY A 369 -5.61 0.89 4.65
C GLY A 369 -6.31 1.15 3.33
N PRO A 370 -5.93 0.47 2.23
CA PRO A 370 -6.60 0.59 0.94
C PRO A 370 -8.11 0.36 1.06
N MET A 371 -8.52 -0.68 1.80
CA MET A 371 -9.94 -0.98 1.99
C MET A 371 -10.67 0.13 2.75
N SER A 372 -10.07 0.73 3.77
CA SER A 372 -10.69 1.82 4.53
C SER A 372 -10.83 3.09 3.70
N ILE A 373 -9.86 3.38 2.83
CA ILE A 373 -9.92 4.50 1.89
C ILE A 373 -11.06 4.28 0.89
N ILE A 374 -11.13 3.09 0.28
CA ILE A 374 -12.20 2.74 -0.67
C ILE A 374 -13.58 2.86 -0.02
N LEU A 375 -13.74 2.37 1.21
CA LEU A 375 -14.99 2.46 1.96
C LEU A 375 -15.36 3.90 2.32
N GLN A 376 -14.40 4.70 2.79
CA GLN A 376 -14.65 6.11 3.12
C GLN A 376 -15.10 6.89 1.88
N VAL A 377 -14.42 6.69 0.76
CA VAL A 377 -14.78 7.34 -0.50
C VAL A 377 -16.18 6.92 -0.94
N TYR A 378 -16.51 5.63 -0.87
CA TYR A 378 -17.85 5.13 -1.20
C TYR A 378 -18.96 5.67 -0.28
N GLU A 379 -18.74 5.64 1.04
CA GLU A 379 -19.75 6.01 2.05
C GLU A 379 -19.91 7.52 2.18
N ASP A 380 -18.81 8.26 2.28
CA ASP A 380 -18.77 9.68 2.66
C ASP A 380 -18.51 10.62 1.46
N GLY A 381 -18.01 10.11 0.33
CA GLY A 381 -17.67 10.94 -0.83
C GLY A 381 -16.49 11.87 -0.60
N MET A 382 -15.65 11.61 0.41
CA MET A 382 -14.50 12.46 0.76
C MET A 382 -13.24 11.65 1.03
N LEU A 383 -12.08 12.32 0.97
CA LEU A 383 -10.78 11.75 1.30
C LEU A 383 -10.19 12.48 2.50
N THR A 384 -9.90 11.76 3.59
CA THR A 384 -9.36 12.36 4.83
C THR A 384 -7.94 11.87 5.12
N LYS A 385 -7.11 12.75 5.72
CA LYS A 385 -5.73 12.39 6.12
C LYS A 385 -5.66 11.32 7.22
N ASN A 386 -6.71 11.20 8.04
CA ASN A 386 -6.74 10.32 9.21
C ASN A 386 -7.87 9.29 9.11
N VAL A 387 -7.75 8.36 8.18
CA VAL A 387 -8.70 7.24 8.07
C VAL A 387 -8.46 6.24 9.20
N GLN A 388 -9.49 6.03 10.03
CA GLN A 388 -9.48 4.99 11.05
C GLN A 388 -10.21 3.75 10.51
N PRO A 389 -9.51 2.61 10.36
CA PRO A 389 -10.14 1.39 9.88
C PRO A 389 -11.25 0.91 10.82
N LYS A 390 -12.39 0.53 10.24
CA LYS A 390 -13.45 -0.18 10.97
C LYS A 390 -12.90 -1.52 11.46
N MET A 391 -13.37 -1.99 12.62
CA MET A 391 -12.84 -3.21 13.26
C MET A 391 -12.89 -4.43 12.35
N TRP A 392 -13.98 -4.60 11.58
CA TRP A 392 -14.12 -5.73 10.67
C TRP A 392 -13.09 -5.70 9.52
N VAL A 393 -12.65 -4.51 9.07
CA VAL A 393 -11.63 -4.34 8.03
C VAL A 393 -10.26 -4.79 8.56
N VAL A 394 -9.98 -4.54 9.83
CA VAL A 394 -8.76 -5.02 10.51
C VAL A 394 -8.78 -6.53 10.68
N VAL A 395 -9.91 -7.09 11.15
CA VAL A 395 -10.08 -8.54 11.25
C VAL A 395 -9.89 -9.20 9.89
N PHE A 396 -10.49 -8.63 8.85
CA PHE A 396 -10.34 -9.06 7.47
C PHE A 396 -8.87 -9.06 7.01
N GLY A 397 -8.13 -7.98 7.26
CA GLY A 397 -6.70 -7.91 6.94
C GLY A 397 -5.85 -8.92 7.73
N GLY A 398 -6.14 -9.12 9.02
CA GLY A 398 -5.44 -10.10 9.85
C GLY A 398 -5.66 -11.53 9.36
N LEU A 399 -6.89 -11.88 8.98
CA LEU A 399 -7.19 -13.18 8.37
C LEU A 399 -6.47 -13.37 7.02
N ALA A 400 -6.36 -12.31 6.21
CA ALA A 400 -5.62 -12.35 4.96
C ALA A 400 -4.13 -12.70 5.20
N LEU A 401 -3.46 -12.00 6.12
CA LEU A 401 -2.06 -12.26 6.48
C LEU A 401 -1.81 -13.71 6.91
N ILE A 402 -2.64 -14.22 7.82
CA ILE A 402 -2.53 -15.59 8.34
C ILE A 402 -2.75 -16.62 7.24
N SER A 403 -3.75 -16.40 6.38
CA SER A 403 -4.04 -17.31 5.27
C SER A 403 -2.88 -17.36 4.26
N GLY A 404 -2.20 -16.24 4.02
CA GLY A 404 -0.98 -16.15 3.21
C GLY A 404 0.16 -17.00 3.76
N LEU A 405 0.46 -16.83 5.04
CA LEU A 405 1.51 -17.60 5.71
C LEU A 405 1.21 -19.11 5.66
N ALA A 406 -0.01 -19.48 6.03
CA ALA A 406 -0.45 -20.87 6.15
C ALA A 406 -0.36 -21.62 4.81
N THR A 407 -0.66 -20.95 3.70
CA THR A 407 -0.76 -21.59 2.38
C THR A 407 0.51 -21.47 1.56
N TYR A 408 1.23 -20.34 1.63
CA TYR A 408 2.30 -20.03 0.68
C TYR A 408 3.62 -19.54 1.32
N GLY A 409 3.64 -19.36 2.65
CA GLY A 409 4.80 -18.85 3.38
C GLY A 409 6.06 -19.73 3.35
N TYR A 410 5.91 -21.03 3.09
CA TYR A 410 7.03 -21.99 3.13
C TYR A 410 8.13 -21.68 2.11
N HIS A 411 7.81 -21.06 0.97
CA HIS A 411 8.81 -20.69 -0.03
C HIS A 411 9.79 -19.64 0.49
N THR A 412 9.27 -18.57 1.09
CA THR A 412 10.09 -17.47 1.63
C THR A 412 10.82 -17.90 2.90
N MET A 413 10.16 -18.68 3.76
CA MET A 413 10.81 -19.28 4.94
C MET A 413 11.99 -20.16 4.57
N ARG A 414 11.86 -20.97 3.51
CA ARG A 414 12.96 -21.79 2.99
C ARG A 414 14.15 -20.96 2.53
N THR A 415 13.90 -19.84 1.83
CA THR A 415 15.00 -18.98 1.40
C THR A 415 15.73 -18.35 2.59
N MET A 416 14.99 -17.71 3.49
CA MET A 416 15.60 -16.96 4.59
C MET A 416 16.14 -17.83 5.71
N GLY A 417 15.46 -18.92 6.04
CA GLY A 417 15.83 -19.82 7.13
C GLY A 417 16.90 -20.84 6.76
N VAL A 418 17.07 -21.15 5.46
CA VAL A 418 17.93 -22.27 5.02
C VAL A 418 18.88 -21.88 3.89
N LYS A 419 18.41 -21.21 2.83
CA LYS A 419 19.24 -20.98 1.63
C LYS A 419 20.27 -19.85 1.76
N LEU A 420 19.99 -18.82 2.55
CA LEU A 420 20.87 -17.64 2.69
C LEU A 420 22.09 -17.93 3.57
N VAL A 421 21.85 -18.40 4.79
CA VAL A 421 22.86 -18.65 5.83
C VAL A 421 22.39 -19.85 6.67
N LYS A 422 23.32 -20.60 7.28
CA LYS A 422 22.97 -21.60 8.30
C LYS A 422 22.47 -20.90 9.55
N ILE A 423 21.17 -20.99 9.81
CA ILE A 423 20.58 -20.44 11.03
C ILE A 423 20.59 -21.50 12.14
N THR A 424 21.23 -21.18 13.27
CA THR A 424 21.06 -21.88 14.56
C THR A 424 20.31 -21.00 15.54
N PRO A 425 19.78 -21.53 16.66
CA PRO A 425 19.03 -20.71 17.61
C PRO A 425 19.73 -19.44 18.07
N THR A 426 21.03 -19.53 18.38
CA THR A 426 21.87 -18.36 18.72
C THR A 426 21.95 -17.33 17.60
N ARG A 427 22.24 -17.77 16.37
CA ARG A 427 22.33 -16.90 15.17
C ARG A 427 21.00 -16.23 14.86
N GLY A 428 19.91 -17.00 14.91
CA GLY A 428 18.55 -16.52 14.67
C GLY A 428 18.13 -15.48 15.70
N PHE A 429 18.39 -15.73 16.98
CA PHE A 429 18.14 -14.77 18.05
C PHE A 429 18.91 -13.45 17.85
N CYS A 430 20.20 -13.49 17.51
CA CYS A 430 20.99 -12.29 17.23
C CYS A 430 20.44 -11.50 16.03
N ALA A 431 19.99 -12.19 14.98
CA ALA A 431 19.40 -11.55 13.81
C ALA A 431 18.07 -10.86 14.17
N GLU A 432 17.16 -11.55 14.85
CA GLU A 432 15.87 -11.01 15.29
C GLU A 432 16.02 -9.79 16.21
N LEU A 433 16.92 -9.86 17.19
CA LEU A 433 17.17 -8.75 18.12
C LEU A 433 17.76 -7.53 17.39
N ALA A 434 18.70 -7.72 16.48
CA ALA A 434 19.27 -6.64 15.67
C ALA A 434 18.20 -5.97 14.79
N THR A 435 17.36 -6.78 14.13
CA THR A 435 16.23 -6.28 13.35
C THR A 435 15.27 -5.46 14.21
N ALA A 436 14.88 -5.97 15.38
CA ALA A 436 14.00 -5.25 16.30
C ALA A 436 14.60 -3.89 16.71
N MET A 437 15.90 -3.84 17.04
CA MET A 437 16.57 -2.58 17.40
C MET A 437 16.60 -1.57 16.25
N VAL A 438 16.94 -2.00 15.03
CA VAL A 438 17.01 -1.09 13.87
C VAL A 438 15.63 -0.56 13.50
N VAL A 439 14.61 -1.43 13.44
CA VAL A 439 13.23 -1.02 13.14
C VAL A 439 12.71 -0.08 14.23
N MET A 440 13.05 -0.33 15.50
CA MET A 440 12.69 0.54 16.63
C MET A 440 13.29 1.94 16.48
N VAL A 441 14.58 2.05 16.20
CA VAL A 441 15.24 3.36 16.01
C VAL A 441 14.65 4.10 14.82
N ALA A 442 14.50 3.43 13.68
CA ALA A 442 13.92 4.06 12.49
C ALA A 442 12.47 4.52 12.72
N SER A 443 11.69 3.78 13.51
CA SER A 443 10.32 4.14 13.85
C SER A 443 10.22 5.41 14.72
N GLN A 444 11.22 5.72 15.54
CA GLN A 444 11.23 6.98 16.32
C GLN A 444 11.31 8.21 15.42
N TYR A 445 11.99 8.07 14.29
CA TYR A 445 12.13 9.10 13.27
C TYR A 445 10.98 9.08 12.25
N GLY A 446 9.95 8.27 12.46
CA GLY A 446 8.78 8.19 11.57
C GLY A 446 9.09 7.64 10.18
N LEU A 447 10.24 6.97 10.01
CA LEU A 447 10.66 6.43 8.72
C LEU A 447 10.02 5.05 8.49
N PRO A 448 9.13 4.87 7.49
CA PRO A 448 8.53 3.58 7.21
C PRO A 448 9.60 2.59 6.71
N GLN A 449 9.89 1.58 7.54
CA GLN A 449 10.88 0.55 7.24
C GLN A 449 10.24 -0.68 6.61
N SER A 450 11.00 -1.32 5.73
CA SER A 450 10.71 -2.68 5.28
C SER A 450 11.30 -3.71 6.25
N GLY A 451 10.44 -4.47 6.93
CA GLY A 451 10.90 -5.58 7.79
C GLY A 451 11.74 -6.61 7.04
N SER A 452 11.34 -6.92 5.80
CA SER A 452 11.98 -7.90 4.91
C SER A 452 13.43 -7.57 4.59
N LEU A 453 13.71 -6.30 4.30
CA LEU A 453 15.06 -5.82 4.01
C LEU A 453 15.95 -5.87 5.25
N VAL A 454 15.42 -5.44 6.40
CA VAL A 454 16.17 -5.37 7.65
C VAL A 454 16.53 -6.77 8.16
N ILE A 455 15.61 -7.74 8.11
CA ILE A 455 15.90 -9.11 8.56
C ILE A 455 16.86 -9.84 7.63
N VAL A 456 16.77 -9.65 6.31
CA VAL A 456 17.75 -10.21 5.37
C VAL A 456 19.14 -9.63 5.65
N GLY A 457 19.24 -8.32 5.89
CA GLY A 457 20.48 -7.68 6.32
C GLY A 457 21.03 -8.32 7.59
N ALA A 458 20.19 -8.49 8.62
CA ALA A 458 20.57 -9.14 9.86
C ALA A 458 21.03 -10.60 9.69
N ILE A 459 20.35 -11.39 8.84
CA ILE A 459 20.73 -12.77 8.52
C ILE A 459 22.09 -12.81 7.83
N VAL A 460 22.33 -11.94 6.84
CA VAL A 460 23.62 -11.85 6.16
C VAL A 460 24.71 -11.42 7.14
N GLY A 461 24.44 -10.49 8.05
CA GLY A 461 25.37 -10.05 9.08
C GLY A 461 25.89 -11.19 9.96
N VAL A 462 25.02 -12.09 10.42
CA VAL A 462 25.46 -13.28 11.20
C VAL A 462 26.23 -14.27 10.32
N GLY A 463 25.90 -14.39 9.04
CA GLY A 463 26.62 -15.25 8.09
C GLY A 463 28.03 -14.76 7.77
N VAL A 464 28.23 -13.44 7.63
CA VAL A 464 29.55 -12.85 7.36
C VAL A 464 30.56 -13.12 8.48
N VAL A 465 30.09 -13.26 9.72
CA VAL A 465 30.95 -13.61 10.87
C VAL A 465 31.54 -15.03 10.72
N GLU A 466 30.92 -15.92 9.94
CA GLU A 466 31.48 -17.24 9.59
C GLU A 466 32.50 -17.19 8.43
N GLY A 467 32.75 -16.01 7.88
CA GLY A 467 33.63 -15.79 6.73
C GLY A 467 32.86 -15.71 5.41
N SER A 468 33.60 -15.61 4.29
CA SER A 468 33.01 -15.44 2.95
C SER A 468 32.14 -16.63 2.50
N GLN A 469 32.38 -17.81 3.06
CA GLN A 469 31.62 -19.04 2.78
C GLN A 469 30.38 -19.21 3.67
N GLY A 470 30.15 -18.31 4.64
CA GLY A 470 28.97 -18.34 5.51
C GLY A 470 27.68 -17.83 4.87
N VAL A 471 27.78 -17.20 3.69
CA VAL A 471 26.66 -16.55 3.00
C VAL A 471 26.54 -17.05 1.56
N ASN A 472 25.32 -17.34 1.13
CA ASN A 472 25.00 -17.56 -0.26
C ASN A 472 24.91 -16.24 -1.03
N TRP A 473 26.05 -15.75 -1.55
CA TRP A 473 26.12 -14.46 -2.26
C TRP A 473 25.24 -14.39 -3.52
N LYS A 474 25.04 -15.51 -4.21
CA LYS A 474 24.14 -15.55 -5.37
C LYS A 474 22.69 -15.31 -4.95
N GLN A 475 22.25 -15.97 -3.89
CA GLN A 475 20.90 -15.78 -3.36
C GLN A 475 20.71 -14.38 -2.76
N PHE A 476 21.73 -13.85 -2.07
CA PHE A 476 21.71 -12.48 -1.57
C PHE A 476 21.65 -11.45 -2.70
N GLY A 477 22.45 -11.61 -3.76
CA GLY A 477 22.40 -10.75 -4.93
C GLY A 477 21.02 -10.77 -5.61
N LEU A 478 20.40 -11.95 -5.74
CA LEU A 478 19.03 -12.09 -6.23
C LEU A 478 18.03 -11.32 -5.36
N GLN A 479 18.25 -11.31 -4.04
CA GLN A 479 17.40 -10.60 -3.10
C GLN A 479 17.48 -9.07 -3.27
N VAL A 480 18.69 -8.53 -3.40
CA VAL A 480 18.94 -7.09 -3.61
C VAL A 480 18.38 -6.63 -4.95
N VAL A 481 18.66 -7.36 -6.04
CA VAL A 481 18.08 -7.05 -7.36
C VAL A 481 16.56 -7.16 -7.33
N GLY A 482 16.04 -8.20 -6.66
CA GLY A 482 14.61 -8.40 -6.47
C GLY A 482 13.92 -7.22 -5.83
N TRP A 483 14.51 -6.58 -4.81
CA TRP A 483 13.92 -5.41 -4.14
C TRP A 483 13.71 -4.21 -5.07
N ALA A 484 14.73 -3.86 -5.87
CA ALA A 484 14.63 -2.74 -6.81
C ALA A 484 13.71 -3.08 -7.99
N PHE A 485 13.90 -4.25 -8.59
CA PHE A 485 13.17 -4.68 -9.77
C PHE A 485 11.67 -4.83 -9.49
N SER A 486 11.31 -5.47 -8.37
CA SER A 486 9.91 -5.67 -8.02
C SER A 486 9.16 -4.36 -7.78
N THR A 487 9.78 -3.38 -7.12
CA THR A 487 9.20 -2.04 -6.92
C THR A 487 8.95 -1.34 -8.25
N LEU A 488 9.92 -1.38 -9.16
CA LEU A 488 9.79 -0.79 -10.50
C LEU A 488 8.66 -1.45 -11.30
N VAL A 489 8.65 -2.79 -11.33
CA VAL A 489 7.67 -3.54 -12.12
C VAL A 489 6.26 -3.36 -11.56
N VAL A 490 6.09 -3.33 -10.23
CA VAL A 490 4.81 -3.00 -9.60
C VAL A 490 4.39 -1.59 -9.99
N GLY A 491 5.28 -0.59 -9.85
CA GLY A 491 4.98 0.79 -10.24
C GLY A 491 4.54 0.92 -11.70
N LEU A 492 5.22 0.25 -12.63
CA LEU A 492 4.85 0.23 -14.05
C LEU A 492 3.50 -0.47 -14.29
N THR A 493 3.23 -1.57 -13.58
CA THR A 493 1.95 -2.28 -13.68
C THR A 493 0.80 -1.42 -13.15
N VAL A 494 1.00 -0.76 -12.01
CA VAL A 494 0.02 0.20 -11.46
C VAL A 494 -0.18 1.34 -12.43
N ALA A 495 0.90 1.88 -13.00
CA ALA A 495 0.84 2.96 -13.96
C ALA A 495 -0.01 2.57 -15.19
N ALA A 496 0.22 1.39 -15.74
CA ALA A 496 -0.54 0.88 -16.89
C ALA A 496 -2.02 0.67 -16.54
N LEU A 497 -2.32 -0.01 -15.41
CA LEU A 497 -3.70 -0.27 -14.99
C LEU A 497 -4.46 1.02 -14.68
N PHE A 498 -3.82 1.95 -13.98
CA PHE A 498 -4.43 3.21 -13.59
C PHE A 498 -4.65 4.13 -14.80
N ALA A 499 -3.66 4.27 -15.69
CA ALA A 499 -3.81 5.03 -16.93
C ALA A 499 -4.89 4.41 -17.83
N GLN A 500 -4.97 3.08 -17.91
CA GLN A 500 -6.03 2.41 -18.65
C GLN A 500 -7.40 2.78 -18.08
N GLY A 501 -7.60 2.71 -16.77
CA GLY A 501 -8.90 3.04 -16.16
C GLY A 501 -9.26 4.51 -16.29
N LEU A 502 -8.29 5.41 -16.12
CA LEU A 502 -8.53 6.85 -16.13
C LEU A 502 -8.76 7.41 -17.54
N TYR A 503 -8.02 6.93 -18.53
CA TYR A 503 -8.09 7.44 -19.92
C TYR A 503 -8.85 6.52 -20.87
N ALA A 504 -9.48 5.45 -20.37
CA ALA A 504 -10.37 4.63 -21.18
C ALA A 504 -11.57 5.45 -21.69
N PRO A 505 -12.01 5.24 -22.95
CA PRO A 505 -13.19 5.90 -23.46
C PRO A 505 -14.43 5.46 -22.69
N SER A 506 -15.01 6.38 -21.91
CA SER A 506 -16.26 6.17 -21.18
C SER A 506 -17.45 6.41 -22.09
N ALA A 507 -18.27 5.39 -22.29
CA ALA A 507 -19.51 5.50 -23.07
C ALA A 507 -20.51 6.46 -22.41
N ILE A 508 -20.53 6.50 -21.07
CA ILE A 508 -21.42 7.35 -20.28
C ILE A 508 -20.97 8.81 -20.39
N ASP A 509 -19.69 9.09 -20.15
CA ASP A 509 -19.19 10.47 -20.23
C ASP A 509 -19.22 10.99 -21.67
N SER A 510 -18.94 10.13 -22.65
CA SER A 510 -19.09 10.49 -24.07
C SER A 510 -20.54 10.88 -24.37
N LYS A 511 -21.53 10.15 -23.82
CA LYS A 511 -22.94 10.48 -23.99
C LYS A 511 -23.30 11.81 -23.32
N ALA A 512 -22.90 12.01 -22.06
CA ALA A 512 -23.16 13.24 -21.30
C ALA A 512 -22.50 14.47 -21.94
N ILE A 513 -21.24 14.35 -22.37
CA ILE A 513 -20.51 15.40 -23.09
C ILE A 513 -21.20 15.70 -24.43
N ASN A 514 -21.67 14.67 -25.14
CA ASN A 514 -22.40 14.89 -26.39
C ASN A 514 -23.74 15.58 -26.14
N GLU A 515 -24.50 15.18 -25.11
CA GLU A 515 -25.75 15.86 -24.71
C GLU A 515 -25.49 17.34 -24.41
N TYR A 516 -24.48 17.66 -23.61
CA TYR A 516 -24.10 19.05 -23.30
C TYR A 516 -23.68 19.84 -24.55
N LYS A 517 -22.90 19.23 -25.45
CA LYS A 517 -22.52 19.86 -26.73
C LYS A 517 -23.71 20.06 -27.66
N VAL A 518 -24.66 19.11 -27.72
CA VAL A 518 -25.91 19.22 -28.48
C VAL A 518 -26.72 20.40 -27.95
N GLU A 519 -26.85 20.51 -26.63
CA GLU A 519 -27.59 21.58 -25.98
C GLU A 519 -26.98 22.95 -26.28
N ILE A 520 -25.66 23.13 -26.11
CA ILE A 520 -24.97 24.37 -26.45
C ILE A 520 -25.13 24.72 -27.94
N ALA A 521 -24.92 23.75 -28.84
CA ALA A 521 -25.07 23.98 -30.27
C ALA A 521 -26.53 24.32 -30.66
N GLY A 522 -27.49 23.71 -29.97
CA GLY A 522 -28.92 23.98 -30.10
C GLY A 522 -29.25 25.42 -29.69
N ILE A 523 -28.80 25.85 -28.51
CA ILE A 523 -28.94 27.23 -28.02
C ILE A 523 -28.35 28.22 -29.03
N ASN A 524 -27.11 27.98 -29.46
CA ASN A 524 -26.42 28.87 -30.39
C ASN A 524 -27.17 28.98 -31.74
N THR A 525 -27.66 27.86 -32.27
CA THR A 525 -28.45 27.84 -33.52
C THR A 525 -29.79 28.56 -33.37
N ALA A 526 -30.47 28.39 -32.23
CA ALA A 526 -31.73 29.07 -31.94
C ALA A 526 -31.53 30.60 -31.89
N TRP A 527 -30.49 31.06 -31.20
CA TRP A 527 -30.16 32.49 -31.12
C TRP A 527 -29.79 33.10 -32.47
N TYR A 528 -29.03 32.41 -33.32
CA TYR A 528 -28.78 32.87 -34.69
C TYR A 528 -30.07 32.98 -35.52
N LYS A 529 -31.01 32.05 -35.33
CA LYS A 529 -32.32 32.08 -36.00
C LYS A 529 -33.16 33.28 -35.55
N GLU A 530 -33.26 33.51 -34.24
CA GLU A 530 -33.97 34.66 -33.67
C GLU A 530 -33.37 35.99 -34.13
N PHE A 531 -32.03 36.08 -34.18
CA PHE A 531 -31.34 37.27 -34.66
C PHE A 531 -31.72 37.56 -36.12
N ASN A 532 -31.65 36.53 -36.98
CA ASN A 532 -31.99 36.66 -38.39
C ASN A 532 -33.47 37.03 -38.60
N THR A 533 -34.39 36.44 -37.84
CA THR A 533 -35.82 36.79 -37.91
C THR A 533 -36.04 38.26 -37.56
N THR A 534 -35.43 38.73 -36.45
CA THR A 534 -35.51 40.13 -36.03
C THR A 534 -34.93 41.06 -37.09
N LEU A 535 -33.81 40.69 -37.68
CA LEU A 535 -33.15 41.43 -38.75
C LEU A 535 -34.06 41.56 -39.99
N GLN A 536 -34.72 40.49 -40.43
CA GLN A 536 -35.64 40.52 -41.59
C GLN A 536 -36.88 41.37 -41.31
N SER A 537 -37.47 41.25 -40.11
CA SER A 537 -38.58 42.12 -39.69
C SER A 537 -38.18 43.60 -39.66
N TYR A 538 -36.94 43.91 -39.25
CA TYR A 538 -36.39 45.27 -39.36
C TYR A 538 -36.34 45.74 -40.82
N ARG A 539 -35.82 44.91 -41.73
CA ARG A 539 -35.71 45.25 -43.15
C ARG A 539 -37.06 45.57 -43.77
N GLU A 540 -38.08 44.77 -43.47
CA GLU A 540 -39.45 44.98 -43.94
C GLU A 540 -39.99 46.34 -43.44
N ALA A 541 -39.82 46.65 -42.16
CA ALA A 541 -40.22 47.93 -41.57
C ALA A 541 -39.46 49.13 -42.15
N SER A 542 -38.15 49.00 -42.40
CA SER A 542 -37.31 50.03 -43.04
C SER A 542 -37.67 50.22 -44.53
N ALA A 543 -38.01 49.15 -45.23
CA ALA A 543 -38.49 49.23 -46.62
C ALA A 543 -39.82 49.99 -46.71
N ALA A 544 -40.73 49.76 -45.74
CA ALA A 544 -42.00 50.48 -45.57
C ALA A 544 -41.83 51.93 -45.08
N GLY A 545 -40.61 52.39 -44.80
CA GLY A 545 -40.30 53.76 -44.37
C GLY A 545 -40.55 54.03 -42.88
N ALA A 546 -40.78 52.99 -42.08
CA ALA A 546 -41.07 53.11 -40.65
C ALA A 546 -39.80 53.14 -39.76
N LEU A 547 -38.65 52.75 -40.30
CA LEU A 547 -37.33 52.76 -39.65
C LEU A 547 -36.25 53.27 -40.62
N ASP A 548 -35.10 53.69 -40.08
CA ASP A 548 -33.97 54.16 -40.88
C ASP A 548 -33.40 53.06 -41.78
N ARG A 549 -33.10 53.40 -43.04
CA ARG A 549 -32.61 52.44 -44.03
C ARG A 549 -31.13 52.16 -43.84
N LEU A 550 -30.80 50.89 -43.63
CA LEU A 550 -29.43 50.40 -43.77
C LEU A 550 -28.99 50.45 -45.24
N PRO A 551 -27.76 50.90 -45.55
CA PRO A 551 -27.22 50.79 -46.90
C PRO A 551 -27.23 49.34 -47.39
N ASN A 552 -27.60 49.12 -48.66
CA ASN A 552 -27.70 47.77 -49.24
C ASN A 552 -26.39 46.97 -49.14
N ALA A 553 -25.23 47.64 -49.20
CA ALA A 553 -23.93 47.01 -49.03
C ALA A 553 -23.76 46.42 -47.62
N THR A 554 -24.02 47.24 -46.60
CA THR A 554 -23.95 46.85 -45.17
C THR A 554 -24.94 45.74 -44.84
N TRP A 555 -26.15 45.79 -45.39
CA TRP A 555 -27.13 44.71 -45.24
C TRP A 555 -26.64 43.38 -45.81
N THR A 556 -26.04 43.42 -47.00
CA THR A 556 -25.53 42.23 -47.68
C THR A 556 -24.38 41.61 -46.91
N GLU A 557 -23.47 42.44 -46.39
CA GLU A 557 -22.34 42.01 -45.56
C GLU A 557 -22.78 41.41 -44.22
N LEU A 558 -23.73 42.05 -43.52
CA LEU A 558 -24.25 41.56 -42.24
C LEU A 558 -24.97 40.22 -42.43
N ASN A 559 -25.82 40.09 -43.45
CA ASN A 559 -26.51 38.84 -43.76
C ASN A 559 -25.53 37.71 -44.12
N ALA A 560 -24.48 38.01 -44.91
CA ALA A 560 -23.45 37.04 -45.26
C ALA A 560 -22.66 36.58 -44.02
N THR A 561 -22.31 37.51 -43.13
CA THR A 561 -21.62 37.24 -41.86
C THR A 561 -22.49 36.36 -40.96
N LEU A 562 -23.77 36.72 -40.80
CA LEU A 562 -24.72 35.97 -40.00
C LEU A 562 -24.90 34.53 -40.51
N HIS A 563 -25.10 34.36 -41.82
CA HIS A 563 -25.23 33.04 -42.43
C HIS A 563 -23.96 32.19 -42.27
N LYS A 564 -22.77 32.80 -42.40
CA LYS A 564 -21.49 32.12 -42.22
C LYS A 564 -21.36 31.58 -40.79
N HIS A 565 -21.63 32.40 -39.78
CA HIS A 565 -21.48 32.01 -38.38
C HIS A 565 -22.61 31.08 -37.90
N ALA A 566 -23.84 31.27 -38.36
CA ALA A 566 -24.96 30.36 -38.10
C ALA A 566 -24.70 28.96 -38.68
N LYS A 567 -24.14 28.88 -39.90
CA LYS A 567 -23.73 27.61 -40.50
C LYS A 567 -22.61 26.96 -39.68
N ALA A 568 -21.60 27.72 -39.27
CA ALA A 568 -20.52 27.20 -38.43
C ALA A 568 -21.03 26.67 -37.08
N ALA A 569 -21.98 27.37 -36.44
CA ALA A 569 -22.62 26.92 -35.20
C ALA A 569 -23.43 25.63 -35.39
N LYS A 570 -24.19 25.53 -36.48
CA LYS A 570 -24.94 24.32 -36.85
C LYS A 570 -24.01 23.13 -37.11
N ASP A 571 -22.92 23.37 -37.84
CA ASP A 571 -21.92 22.33 -38.15
C ASP A 571 -21.23 21.82 -36.87
N LEU A 572 -21.05 22.67 -35.84
CA LEU A 572 -20.53 22.23 -34.53
C LEU A 572 -21.49 21.27 -33.78
N GLY A 573 -22.79 21.35 -34.06
CA GLY A 573 -23.82 20.44 -33.51
C GLY A 573 -24.02 19.16 -34.32
N ASP A 574 -23.38 19.02 -35.50
CA ASP A 574 -23.48 17.82 -36.33
C ASP A 574 -22.38 16.80 -35.98
N PHE A 575 -22.69 15.96 -34.99
CA PHE A 575 -21.78 14.91 -34.52
C PHE A 575 -21.55 13.79 -35.54
N LYS A 576 -22.35 13.69 -36.62
CA LYS A 576 -22.11 12.74 -37.70
C LYS A 576 -21.00 13.21 -38.66
N LYS A 577 -20.76 14.53 -38.74
CA LYS A 577 -19.69 15.12 -39.56
C LYS A 577 -18.43 15.52 -38.77
N TYR A 578 -18.57 15.92 -37.50
CA TYR A 578 -17.47 16.51 -36.74
C TYR A 578 -17.35 15.92 -35.32
N ALA A 579 -16.95 14.64 -35.22
CA ALA A 579 -16.92 13.90 -33.96
C ALA A 579 -15.96 14.43 -32.86
N ALA A 580 -14.99 15.29 -33.19
CA ALA A 580 -13.91 15.68 -32.26
C ALA A 580 -13.60 17.19 -32.24
N LYS A 581 -14.59 18.03 -31.95
CA LYS A 581 -14.36 19.46 -31.67
C LYS A 581 -14.12 19.69 -30.18
N LYS A 582 -13.08 20.46 -29.84
CA LYS A 582 -12.78 20.88 -28.45
C LYS A 582 -13.90 21.75 -27.89
N PRO A 583 -14.20 21.70 -26.57
CA PRO A 583 -15.21 22.57 -25.95
C PRO A 583 -15.01 24.07 -26.25
N SER A 584 -13.77 24.52 -26.36
CA SER A 584 -13.44 25.91 -26.72
C SER A 584 -14.02 26.35 -28.07
N ALA A 585 -14.24 25.45 -29.03
CA ALA A 585 -14.87 25.81 -30.30
C ALA A 585 -16.34 26.20 -30.13
N TYR A 586 -17.05 25.54 -29.21
CA TYR A 586 -18.44 25.86 -28.87
C TYR A 586 -18.52 27.20 -28.13
N ILE A 587 -17.64 27.40 -27.14
CA ILE A 587 -17.55 28.67 -26.39
C ILE A 587 -17.15 29.83 -27.31
N ASN A 588 -16.18 29.64 -28.20
CA ASN A 588 -15.78 30.69 -29.15
C ASN A 588 -16.93 31.04 -30.10
N SER A 589 -17.67 30.05 -30.59
CA SER A 589 -18.85 30.31 -31.44
C SER A 589 -19.94 31.09 -30.70
N LEU A 590 -20.13 30.80 -29.42
CA LEU A 590 -21.03 31.53 -28.53
C LEU A 590 -20.53 32.96 -28.26
N ASN A 591 -19.23 33.15 -28.02
CA ASN A 591 -18.65 34.49 -27.85
C ASN A 591 -18.77 35.33 -29.12
N THR A 592 -18.57 34.73 -30.31
CA THR A 592 -18.80 35.43 -31.59
C THR A 592 -20.26 35.82 -31.76
N LEU A 593 -21.20 34.94 -31.39
CA LEU A 593 -22.63 35.27 -31.38
C LEU A 593 -22.90 36.48 -30.46
N PHE A 594 -22.41 36.46 -29.23
CA PHE A 594 -22.59 37.56 -28.28
C PHE A 594 -21.98 38.87 -28.77
N ALA A 595 -20.79 38.84 -29.37
CA ALA A 595 -20.18 40.03 -29.97
C ALA A 595 -21.04 40.59 -31.10
N LEU A 596 -21.53 39.74 -32.02
CA LEU A 596 -22.42 40.15 -33.10
C LEU A 596 -23.73 40.76 -32.56
N TYR A 597 -24.30 40.17 -31.53
CA TYR A 597 -25.49 40.70 -30.85
C TYR A 597 -25.20 42.03 -30.15
N GLN A 598 -24.03 42.20 -29.52
CA GLN A 598 -23.65 43.44 -28.85
C GLN A 598 -23.42 44.58 -29.86
N GLU A 599 -22.85 44.27 -31.03
CA GLU A 599 -22.54 45.25 -32.07
C GLU A 599 -23.75 45.62 -32.95
N ASN A 600 -24.75 44.74 -33.05
CA ASN A 600 -25.83 44.86 -34.04
C ASN A 600 -27.25 44.66 -33.45
N SER A 601 -27.40 44.60 -32.13
CA SER A 601 -28.69 44.42 -31.46
C SER A 601 -28.81 45.22 -30.15
N ILE A 602 -30.04 45.43 -29.70
CA ILE A 602 -30.40 46.12 -28.45
C ILE A 602 -30.32 45.12 -27.30
N LEU A 603 -29.13 44.66 -26.93
CA LEU A 603 -28.95 44.04 -25.62
C LEU A 603 -28.81 45.13 -24.60
N THR A 604 -29.81 45.25 -23.73
CA THR A 604 -29.87 46.37 -22.83
C THR A 604 -29.10 46.18 -21.57
N ILE A 605 -28.01 46.92 -21.54
CA ILE A 605 -27.65 47.73 -20.39
C ILE A 605 -27.27 49.10 -20.97
N GLY A 606 -28.24 50.03 -21.06
CA GLY A 606 -28.07 51.46 -21.45
C GLY A 606 -27.25 51.75 -22.73
N GLN A 607 -27.90 51.97 -23.87
CA GLN A 607 -27.31 51.82 -25.22
C GLN A 607 -26.31 52.89 -25.71
N ASN A 608 -25.44 52.45 -26.65
CA ASN A 608 -25.15 53.01 -28.00
C ASN A 608 -24.41 51.91 -28.82
N ASP A 609 -24.96 51.20 -29.80
CA ASP A 609 -25.95 51.62 -30.79
C ASP A 609 -26.74 50.44 -31.39
N VAL A 610 -27.90 50.75 -31.98
CA VAL A 610 -28.77 49.82 -32.73
C VAL A 610 -28.22 49.59 -34.14
N PHE A 611 -27.79 50.67 -34.77
CA PHE A 611 -26.89 50.85 -35.90
C PHE A 611 -26.46 52.32 -35.83
N ASN A 612 -25.32 52.69 -36.41
CA ASN A 612 -24.78 54.05 -36.30
C ASN A 612 -25.82 55.09 -36.76
N GLY A 613 -26.44 55.82 -35.81
CA GLY A 613 -27.44 56.86 -36.06
C GLY A 613 -28.94 56.51 -35.92
N SER A 614 -29.34 55.28 -35.55
CA SER A 614 -30.77 54.91 -35.39
C SER A 614 -31.33 55.28 -34.01
N LEU A 615 -32.44 56.03 -33.99
CA LEU A 615 -33.12 56.51 -32.77
C LEU A 615 -34.27 55.60 -32.29
N THR A 616 -34.57 54.48 -32.98
CA THR A 616 -35.79 53.67 -32.76
C THR A 616 -35.57 52.16 -32.91
N CYS A 617 -36.32 51.36 -32.14
CA CYS A 617 -36.17 49.91 -32.02
C CYS A 617 -37.48 49.13 -32.21
N ASN A 618 -37.41 47.93 -32.80
CA ASN A 618 -38.55 46.99 -32.90
C ASN A 618 -38.66 46.13 -31.64
N ASN A 619 -39.79 46.16 -30.93
CA ASN A 619 -40.04 45.37 -29.72
C ASN A 619 -41.19 44.40 -29.98
N ASN A 620 -41.01 43.12 -29.65
CA ASN A 620 -42.04 42.08 -29.79
C ASN A 620 -43.28 42.29 -28.88
N ILE A 621 -43.20 43.16 -27.87
CA ILE A 621 -44.32 43.55 -26.99
C ILE A 621 -45.19 44.66 -27.61
N ILE A 622 -44.60 45.52 -28.45
CA ILE A 622 -45.26 46.65 -29.10
C ILE A 622 -45.27 46.36 -30.59
N ALA A 623 -46.07 45.37 -31.00
CA ALA A 623 -46.10 44.82 -32.35
C ALA A 623 -46.64 45.77 -33.44
N ASP A 624 -46.47 47.09 -33.29
CA ASP A 624 -47.01 48.07 -34.23
C ASP A 624 -46.04 49.25 -34.40
N ILE A 625 -44.96 49.03 -35.17
CA ILE A 625 -44.17 50.15 -35.70
C ILE A 625 -45.01 50.81 -36.80
N ARG A 626 -45.73 51.87 -36.44
CA ARG A 626 -46.46 52.72 -37.39
C ARG A 626 -45.71 54.01 -37.67
N ASN A 627 -46.06 54.63 -38.78
CA ASN A 627 -45.51 55.91 -39.20
C ASN A 627 -45.75 56.98 -38.11
N GLY A 628 -44.68 57.55 -37.54
CA GLY A 628 -44.75 58.61 -36.52
C GLY A 628 -44.54 58.21 -35.05
N THR A 629 -44.39 56.93 -34.72
CA THR A 629 -44.10 56.46 -33.35
C THR A 629 -42.58 56.40 -33.08
N ARG A 630 -42.04 57.36 -32.31
CA ARG A 630 -40.65 57.36 -31.83
C ARG A 630 -40.56 56.75 -30.43
N THR A 631 -40.57 55.42 -30.33
CA THR A 631 -40.41 54.75 -29.03
C THR A 631 -38.92 54.51 -28.76
N ALA A 632 -38.40 55.11 -27.68
CA ALA A 632 -37.03 54.88 -27.24
C ALA A 632 -36.83 53.41 -26.84
N CYS A 633 -35.63 52.89 -27.06
CA CYS A 633 -35.32 51.48 -26.84
C CYS A 633 -35.35 51.17 -25.33
N VAL A 634 -36.34 50.39 -24.91
CA VAL A 634 -36.52 49.99 -23.51
C VAL A 634 -35.66 48.78 -23.22
N ALA A 635 -34.99 48.78 -22.06
CA ALA A 635 -34.25 47.63 -21.58
C ALA A 635 -35.11 46.42 -21.23
N PRO A 636 -34.90 45.21 -21.82
CA PRO A 636 -35.29 43.99 -21.16
C PRO A 636 -34.87 44.02 -19.70
N LYS A 637 -35.85 43.77 -18.83
CA LYS A 637 -35.59 43.46 -17.44
C LYS A 637 -34.74 42.20 -17.42
N LEU A 638 -33.58 42.26 -16.75
CA LEU A 638 -32.79 41.08 -16.45
C LEU A 638 -33.70 40.08 -15.74
N ALA A 639 -33.67 38.83 -16.18
CA ALA A 639 -34.41 37.76 -15.53
C ALA A 639 -33.91 37.64 -14.07
N ASP A 640 -34.83 37.65 -13.11
CA ASP A 640 -34.46 37.45 -11.71
C ASP A 640 -33.82 36.06 -11.54
N PRO A 641 -32.88 35.91 -10.58
CA PRO A 641 -32.27 34.61 -10.29
C PRO A 641 -33.36 33.56 -10.03
N GLY A 642 -33.45 32.55 -10.90
CA GLY A 642 -34.46 31.47 -10.80
C GLY A 642 -35.53 31.46 -11.88
N THR A 643 -35.49 32.38 -12.86
CA THR A 643 -36.42 32.33 -14.00
C THR A 643 -36.04 31.15 -14.92
N ALA A 644 -36.89 30.13 -15.00
CA ALA A 644 -36.68 29.01 -15.91
C ALA A 644 -36.86 29.48 -17.38
N PHE A 645 -35.80 29.37 -18.17
CA PHE A 645 -35.89 29.52 -19.62
C PHE A 645 -36.63 28.29 -20.17
N LYS A 646 -37.83 28.51 -20.72
CA LYS A 646 -38.62 27.45 -21.37
C LYS A 646 -38.20 27.24 -22.80
#